data_AF-A0A812NAX4-F1
#
_entry.id   AF-A0A812NAX4-F1
#
_cell.length_a   1.000
_cell.length_b   1.000
_cell.length_c   1.000
_cell.angle_alpha   90.00
_cell.angle_beta   90.00
_cell.angle_gamma   90.00
#
_symmetry.space_group_name_H-M   'P 1'
#
loop_
_entity.id
_entity.type
_entity.pdbx_description
1 polymer ?
#
loop_
_entity_poly.entity_id
_entity_poly.type
_entity_poly.pdbx_seq_one_letter_code
_entity_poly.pdbx_strand_id
1 'polypeptide(L)'
;EQVPELRPWLLANRPGIYQRVEGVRYLCRPCGSEVFFVRPALSAVWFVHEHENKHKEGLQRMAAASWFQLRPNLSELLAQAVAFQRTPDSFDAWIANGVLAFTTESQAPSGWLSALRITVQGCSATLRHRDCEQGLADSLCASCEKLVTKPMLDSVANWARRLACADLVFACVFRPQDVAAKLERMESSDYTAYSKKCRSEVRRCSEIFSSMGIAALHDHCRRQWLCMTGATLTDEIRRFIRVNIAELNLISCEPDEQSACEDLQLAAYVASGKMQKHVAVRALLHTFVQAERRISSGNALVRPGRSLPDDFRLELMGTLGQGKAAADLLAMFHVRTRGQSRPRLDFGNPLVPDFFLSHLDKEGQQTSCATAFRLLTGGESQRLLRVAIDETYWRPTWQPVSQFKNRDVAIVGGGWSDEANMAVLNPKDGRSDHDLARLTVSCVAAKNPLFVELVGQLLESFEKAGRKALPVSVAYDGGTSNSLLNAVLLGLVDQDEMSDYPFFRSVSVARPNLKMFPLGVLRSKSKQYISGSNVFAEGGTAGLGVHKQRRAVGQRPSRFLEDNWECDGIRIFMFLGELISSTWNCGLGPEATFRNAMTAWYLLLIQVSEAKRIHGQGWRERALPSQTIRNCLHVVAHAALACIYNCSGTPWSLRGRQERPAEIKAPWRGNPSIANAIYSTQLEHLKNLRDSSKFQYPAVAPAFAVDLLEASELAGQALRGACFLQSMWSKARDTSLGYLWDLIMASWGKKQELSTWNAVEHELALARQASALDGGQRQSRIAAWTSRQNAMHGKASASDPSELLVTRVTHFKSHSESQLLLFLRADETVSLCLPLTSFRGAVLAGKGNPRRLQVARPSAAPLPAGLVKAVRVVELVESSKTTWVATGLNPVSMLDTTSVLAEVRAKEITRNSSRTTVKLSKEALEAMADFIKKAPWKEAAAAEEKVAWVHVGMFWQSVALQLVATPAGLAISKLPGLTAKQLTPAAGVKHIPLFLRGLPAIWEATPLLDSEGSFRIPKRSIPWPEVCVRAQDMLDVKLAGKNQSEYGKSVLWVLRSLLPEGDGALKRLQSFVQDVDSLAAPMLPLH
;
A
#
# COMPACT_ATOMS: atom_id res chain seq x y z
N GLU A 1 -31.53 15.15 16.94
CA GLU A 1 -30.98 15.82 18.15
C GLU A 1 -29.46 15.87 18.06
N GLN A 2 -28.84 17.04 18.17
CA GLN A 2 -27.38 17.21 18.05
C GLN A 2 -26.67 16.50 19.20
N VAL A 3 -25.62 15.71 18.89
CA VAL A 3 -24.72 15.14 19.91
C VAL A 3 -24.11 16.30 20.69
N PRO A 4 -24.32 16.42 22.01
CA PRO A 4 -23.92 17.65 22.67
C PRO A 4 -22.39 17.70 22.79
N GLU A 5 -21.81 18.76 22.23
CA GLU A 5 -20.38 19.02 22.31
C GLU A 5 -20.04 19.61 23.71
N LEU A 6 -18.86 19.30 24.22
CA LEU A 6 -18.32 19.81 25.49
C LEU A 6 -18.28 21.34 25.49
N ARG A 7 -18.00 21.98 24.34
CA ARG A 7 -17.87 23.44 24.26
C ARG A 7 -19.21 24.15 24.54
N PRO A 8 -20.32 23.85 23.84
CA PRO A 8 -21.65 24.33 24.24
C PRO A 8 -21.95 24.08 25.72
N TRP A 9 -21.60 22.90 26.24
CA TRP A 9 -21.79 22.58 27.66
C TRP A 9 -20.96 23.48 28.58
N LEU A 10 -19.67 23.71 28.29
CA LEU A 10 -18.79 24.59 29.05
C LEU A 10 -19.26 26.05 29.01
N LEU A 11 -19.73 26.51 27.85
CA LEU A 11 -20.26 27.88 27.71
C LEU A 11 -21.55 28.06 28.52
N ALA A 12 -22.44 27.07 28.52
CA ALA A 12 -23.70 27.12 29.25
C ALA A 12 -23.52 26.91 30.77
N ASN A 13 -22.69 25.95 31.18
CA ASN A 13 -22.61 25.48 32.56
C ASN A 13 -21.40 26.03 33.33
N ARG A 14 -20.39 26.56 32.63
CA ARG A 14 -19.14 27.09 33.20
C ARG A 14 -18.70 28.40 32.53
N PRO A 15 -19.60 29.40 32.40
CA PRO A 15 -19.31 30.62 31.68
C PRO A 15 -18.11 31.34 32.31
N GLY A 16 -17.12 31.68 31.48
CA GLY A 16 -15.94 32.44 31.89
C GLY A 16 -14.88 31.66 32.69
N ILE A 17 -15.12 30.40 33.09
CA ILE A 17 -14.14 29.59 33.84
C ILE A 17 -13.08 29.00 32.91
N TYR A 18 -13.49 28.52 31.74
CA TYR A 18 -12.60 27.88 30.76
C TYR A 18 -12.55 28.68 29.47
N GLN A 19 -11.39 29.28 29.18
CA GLN A 19 -11.16 30.02 27.94
C GLN A 19 -10.47 29.11 26.92
N ARG A 20 -11.09 28.91 25.75
CA ARG A 20 -10.48 28.10 24.69
C ARG A 20 -9.20 28.76 24.18
N VAL A 21 -8.10 28.02 24.19
CA VAL A 21 -6.83 28.44 23.58
C VAL A 21 -6.80 27.94 22.14
N GLU A 22 -6.84 26.63 21.94
CA GLU A 22 -6.80 26.00 20.61
C GLU A 22 -7.32 24.55 20.68
N GLY A 23 -8.13 24.12 19.69
CA GLY A 23 -8.58 22.72 19.63
C GLY A 23 -9.33 22.30 20.90
N VAL A 24 -8.76 21.33 21.63
CA VAL A 24 -9.23 20.78 22.91
C VAL A 24 -8.52 21.38 24.15
N ARG A 25 -7.68 22.41 23.95
CA ARG A 25 -6.99 23.14 25.02
C ARG A 25 -7.84 24.29 25.55
N TYR A 26 -7.96 24.34 26.86
CA TYR A 26 -8.65 25.39 27.59
C TYR A 26 -7.75 25.94 28.69
N LEU A 27 -7.67 27.25 28.83
CA LEU A 27 -7.09 27.91 29.98
C LEU A 27 -8.15 27.98 31.08
N CYS A 28 -7.89 27.34 32.21
CA CYS A 28 -8.73 27.47 33.38
C CYS A 28 -8.35 28.75 34.12
N ARG A 29 -9.24 29.74 34.09
CA ARG A 29 -9.00 31.03 34.72
C ARG A 29 -8.81 30.95 36.25
N PRO A 30 -9.55 30.12 37.00
CA PRO A 30 -9.36 29.97 38.46
C PRO A 30 -7.93 29.61 38.90
N CYS A 31 -7.26 28.73 38.17
CA CYS A 31 -5.94 28.20 38.57
C CYS A 31 -4.81 28.59 37.60
N GLY A 32 -5.13 29.36 36.55
CA GLY A 32 -4.19 29.78 35.52
C GLY A 32 -3.60 28.64 34.68
N SER A 33 -4.07 27.40 34.86
CA SER A 33 -3.48 26.23 34.20
C SER A 33 -4.16 25.92 32.86
N GLU A 34 -3.35 25.53 31.87
CA GLU A 34 -3.88 24.92 30.66
C GLU A 34 -4.33 23.49 30.95
N VAL A 35 -5.57 23.22 30.57
CA VAL A 35 -6.25 21.95 30.71
C VAL A 35 -6.58 21.42 29.33
N PHE A 36 -6.28 20.14 29.13
CA PHE A 36 -6.61 19.43 27.91
C PHE A 36 -7.88 18.62 28.14
N PHE A 37 -9.00 19.10 27.63
CA PHE A 37 -10.22 18.31 27.58
C PHE A 37 -10.20 17.48 26.30
N VAL A 38 -9.43 16.38 26.34
CA VAL A 38 -9.06 15.49 25.23
C VAL A 38 -10.22 15.13 24.29
N ARG A 39 -11.48 15.22 24.77
CA ARG A 39 -12.69 14.91 24.02
C ARG A 39 -13.55 16.17 23.80
N PRO A 40 -13.98 16.47 22.56
CA PRO A 40 -14.96 17.52 22.30
C PRO A 40 -16.42 17.12 22.60
N ALA A 41 -16.68 15.88 23.04
CA ALA A 41 -18.01 15.36 23.38
C ALA A 41 -18.33 15.47 24.89
N LEU A 42 -19.60 15.36 25.29
CA LEU A 42 -20.03 15.40 26.71
C LEU A 42 -19.36 14.38 27.64
N SER A 43 -18.84 13.27 27.12
CA SER A 43 -18.06 12.33 27.95
C SER A 43 -16.83 12.98 28.60
N ALA A 44 -16.43 14.17 28.12
CA ALA A 44 -15.38 14.98 28.69
C ALA A 44 -15.76 15.75 29.96
N VAL A 45 -17.05 15.86 30.28
CA VAL A 45 -17.55 16.60 31.46
C VAL A 45 -16.97 16.05 32.76
N TRP A 46 -16.75 14.74 32.82
CA TRP A 46 -16.08 14.13 33.97
C TRP A 46 -14.65 14.68 34.18
N PHE A 47 -13.89 14.96 33.11
CA PHE A 47 -12.56 15.59 33.23
C PHE A 47 -12.63 17.04 33.72
N VAL A 48 -13.71 17.75 33.35
CA VAL A 48 -13.97 19.10 33.87
C VAL A 48 -14.17 19.02 35.38
N HIS A 49 -14.99 18.10 35.87
CA HIS A 49 -15.21 17.91 37.30
C HIS A 49 -13.96 17.42 38.05
N GLU A 50 -13.19 16.47 37.48
CA GLU A 50 -11.92 16.02 38.08
C GLU A 50 -10.93 17.18 38.20
N HIS A 51 -10.90 18.07 37.20
CA HIS A 51 -10.05 19.25 37.23
C HIS A 51 -10.52 20.28 38.26
N GLU A 52 -11.82 20.62 38.29
CA GLU A 52 -12.41 21.57 39.24
C GLU A 52 -12.19 21.15 40.70
N ASN A 53 -12.21 19.84 40.98
CA ASN A 53 -11.93 19.31 42.30
C ASN A 53 -10.51 19.63 42.80
N LYS A 54 -9.56 19.93 41.91
CA LYS A 54 -8.16 20.25 42.26
C LYS A 54 -7.95 21.73 42.60
N HIS A 55 -8.91 22.62 42.34
CA HIS A 55 -8.77 24.07 42.57
C HIS A 55 -10.06 24.75 43.05
N LYS A 56 -10.83 24.07 43.91
CA LYS A 56 -12.10 24.57 44.49
C LYS A 56 -12.01 26.00 45.04
N GLU A 57 -10.90 26.36 45.69
CA GLU A 57 -10.67 27.72 46.22
C GLU A 57 -10.57 28.80 45.13
N GLY A 58 -10.00 28.47 43.96
CA GLY A 58 -9.92 29.40 42.83
C GLY A 58 -11.29 29.67 42.22
N LEU A 59 -12.14 28.64 42.17
CA LEU A 59 -13.53 28.77 41.72
C LEU A 59 -14.36 29.63 42.68
N GLN A 60 -14.15 29.48 43.99
CA GLN A 60 -14.78 30.32 45.01
C GLN A 60 -14.34 31.79 44.89
N ARG A 61 -13.05 32.05 44.63
CA ARG A 61 -12.54 33.42 44.40
C ARG A 61 -13.12 34.09 43.16
N MET A 62 -13.27 33.35 42.06
CA MET A 62 -13.89 33.89 40.84
C MET A 62 -15.38 34.16 40.99
N ALA A 63 -16.11 33.35 41.75
CA ALA A 63 -17.52 33.60 42.05
C ALA A 63 -17.73 34.90 42.85
N ALA A 64 -16.70 35.37 43.56
CA ALA A 64 -16.74 36.60 44.35
C ALA A 64 -16.31 37.88 43.59
N ALA A 65 -15.76 37.79 42.38
CA ALA A 65 -15.15 38.93 41.68
C ALA A 65 -15.92 39.33 40.39
N SER A 66 -16.57 40.50 40.41
CA SER A 66 -17.38 41.08 39.30
C SER A 66 -16.57 41.87 38.25
N TRP A 67 -15.33 41.49 37.95
CA TRP A 67 -14.35 42.36 37.26
C TRP A 67 -14.35 42.37 35.72
N PHE A 68 -15.36 41.80 35.04
CA PHE A 68 -15.29 41.64 33.57
C PHE A 68 -16.10 42.70 32.81
N GLN A 69 -15.52 43.90 32.55
CA GLN A 69 -15.94 44.70 31.38
C GLN A 69 -15.06 45.86 30.86
N LEU A 70 -13.88 46.19 31.41
CA LEU A 70 -13.17 47.43 30.97
C LEU A 70 -11.84 47.13 30.23
N ARG A 71 -11.78 47.50 28.94
CA ARG A 71 -10.52 47.78 28.24
C ARG A 71 -10.17 49.25 28.51
N PRO A 72 -9.01 49.57 29.09
CA PRO A 72 -8.67 50.96 29.36
C PRO A 72 -8.48 51.79 28.09
N ASN A 73 -9.05 52.99 28.08
CA ASN A 73 -8.92 53.99 27.03
C ASN A 73 -7.68 54.86 27.38
N LEU A 74 -6.58 54.61 26.68
CA LEU A 74 -5.23 55.09 27.05
C LEU A 74 -4.88 56.49 26.52
N SER A 75 -5.75 57.11 25.73
CA SER A 75 -5.52 58.44 25.15
C SER A 75 -5.33 59.54 26.20
N GLU A 76 -5.95 59.41 27.38
CA GLU A 76 -5.78 60.35 28.50
C GLU A 76 -4.45 60.21 29.25
N LEU A 77 -3.79 59.05 29.16
CA LEU A 77 -2.60 58.77 29.95
C LEU A 77 -1.30 59.29 29.33
N LEU A 78 -1.25 59.36 27.99
CA LEU A 78 -0.11 59.88 27.23
C LEU A 78 -0.02 61.41 27.25
N ALA A 79 -1.09 62.11 27.67
CA ALA A 79 -1.13 63.56 27.73
C ALA A 79 -0.21 64.15 28.82
N GLN A 80 0.10 63.41 29.89
CA GLN A 80 0.83 63.93 31.05
C GLN A 80 2.34 63.64 31.04
N ALA A 81 2.84 62.76 30.17
CA ALA A 81 4.26 62.41 30.10
C ALA A 81 4.88 62.83 28.76
N VAL A 82 5.43 64.05 28.73
CA VAL A 82 6.05 64.73 27.56
C VAL A 82 7.04 63.84 26.79
N ALA A 83 7.69 62.89 27.46
CA ALA A 83 8.69 62.03 26.86
C ALA A 83 8.11 60.83 26.06
N PHE A 84 6.87 60.38 26.32
CA PHE A 84 6.20 59.32 25.54
C PHE A 84 5.52 59.83 24.27
N GLN A 85 5.30 61.15 24.16
CA GLN A 85 4.80 61.80 22.95
C GLN A 85 5.71 61.60 21.72
N ARG A 86 6.96 61.17 21.93
CA ARG A 86 7.91 60.90 20.84
C ARG A 86 7.68 59.57 20.14
N THR A 87 7.00 58.61 20.79
CA THR A 87 6.69 57.29 20.22
C THR A 87 5.30 56.76 20.67
N PRO A 88 4.21 57.50 20.40
CA PRO A 88 2.87 57.13 20.85
C PRO A 88 2.35 55.85 20.19
N ASP A 89 2.46 55.73 18.86
CA ASP A 89 1.97 54.57 18.10
C ASP A 89 2.74 53.30 18.47
N SER A 90 4.04 53.42 18.72
CA SER A 90 4.88 52.31 19.17
C SER A 90 4.44 51.78 20.53
N PHE A 91 4.07 52.68 21.44
CA PHE A 91 3.67 52.33 22.79
C PHE A 91 2.27 51.71 22.79
N ASP A 92 1.34 52.29 22.02
CA ASP A 92 0.00 51.75 21.80
C ASP A 92 0.06 50.36 21.13
N ALA A 93 0.89 50.19 20.11
CA ALA A 93 1.11 48.89 19.48
C ALA A 93 1.67 47.87 20.48
N TRP A 94 2.60 48.27 21.35
CA TRP A 94 3.19 47.38 22.34
C TRP A 94 2.19 46.95 23.42
N ILE A 95 1.34 47.89 23.90
CA ILE A 95 0.31 47.64 24.92
C ILE A 95 -0.90 46.88 24.36
N ALA A 96 -1.39 47.25 23.17
CA ALA A 96 -2.54 46.59 22.52
C ALA A 96 -2.26 45.10 22.27
N ASN A 97 -0.98 44.76 22.11
CA ASN A 97 -0.49 43.40 21.98
C ASN A 97 -0.10 42.77 23.33
N GLY A 98 -0.43 43.36 24.47
CA GLY A 98 -0.38 42.71 25.78
C GLY A 98 1.00 42.27 26.28
N VAL A 99 2.11 42.77 25.72
CA VAL A 99 3.47 42.41 26.13
C VAL A 99 3.96 43.31 27.26
N LEU A 100 3.21 43.35 28.36
CA LEU A 100 3.68 43.83 29.66
C LEU A 100 3.38 42.74 30.68
N ALA A 101 4.15 41.65 30.61
CA ALA A 101 4.13 40.66 31.67
C ALA A 101 5.05 41.13 32.80
N PHE A 102 4.45 41.68 33.86
CA PHE A 102 5.15 41.97 35.11
C PHE A 102 5.45 40.66 35.81
N THR A 103 6.73 40.41 36.08
CA THR A 103 7.12 39.36 37.00
C THR A 103 6.59 39.73 38.39
N THR A 104 5.83 38.84 39.01
CA THR A 104 5.64 38.85 40.46
C THR A 104 7.00 38.97 41.15
N GLU A 105 7.05 39.69 42.28
CA GLU A 105 8.19 40.35 42.95
C GLU A 105 9.53 39.60 43.08
N SER A 106 9.63 38.31 42.76
CA SER A 106 10.78 37.47 43.07
C SER A 106 11.82 37.28 41.94
N GLN A 107 11.56 37.70 40.68
CA GLN A 107 12.51 37.44 39.56
C GLN A 107 12.53 38.51 38.46
N ALA A 108 12.46 39.80 38.80
CA ALA A 108 12.62 40.85 37.77
C ALA A 108 14.09 40.90 37.27
N PRO A 109 14.35 40.82 35.95
CA PRO A 109 15.70 40.98 35.42
C PRO A 109 16.21 42.39 35.71
N SER A 110 17.51 42.52 35.99
CA SER A 110 18.17 43.81 36.22
C SER A 110 17.96 44.76 35.03
N GLY A 111 17.34 45.92 35.25
CA GLY A 111 17.14 46.94 34.20
C GLY A 111 16.00 47.92 34.48
N TRP A 112 15.69 48.78 33.52
CA TRP A 112 14.63 49.80 33.66
C TRP A 112 13.23 49.20 33.83
N LEU A 113 13.00 47.95 33.39
CA LEU A 113 11.73 47.24 33.60
C LEU A 113 11.46 46.91 35.08
N SER A 114 12.51 46.62 35.87
CA SER A 114 12.34 46.37 37.32
C SER A 114 12.06 47.64 38.12
N ALA A 115 12.33 48.81 37.52
CA ALA A 115 12.05 50.12 38.07
C ALA A 115 10.61 50.61 37.78
N LEU A 116 9.81 49.88 36.99
CA LEU A 116 8.45 50.29 36.60
C LEU A 116 7.37 49.64 37.47
N ARG A 117 6.38 50.44 37.85
CA ARG A 117 5.11 50.03 38.46
C ARG A 117 3.97 50.54 37.59
N ILE A 118 3.16 49.63 37.06
CA ILE A 118 1.91 50.01 36.37
C ILE A 118 0.74 49.81 37.31
N THR A 119 -0.08 50.85 37.45
CA THR A 119 -1.32 50.80 38.24
C THR A 119 -2.50 51.01 37.30
N VAL A 120 -3.34 49.99 37.14
CA VAL A 120 -4.56 50.08 36.34
C VAL A 120 -5.73 50.45 37.25
N GLN A 121 -6.43 51.55 36.95
CA GLN A 121 -7.64 51.97 37.64
C GLN A 121 -8.75 52.25 36.63
N GLY A 122 -9.79 51.41 36.62
CA GLY A 122 -10.88 51.54 35.65
C GLY A 122 -10.37 51.47 34.21
N CYS A 123 -10.52 52.58 33.46
CA CYS A 123 -10.08 52.71 32.08
C CYS A 123 -8.71 53.37 31.90
N SER A 124 -7.95 53.62 32.96
CA SER A 124 -6.61 54.22 32.87
C SER A 124 -5.54 53.29 33.45
N ALA A 125 -4.33 53.35 32.90
CA ALA A 125 -3.18 52.54 33.31
C ALA A 125 -1.93 53.41 33.54
N THR A 126 -1.63 53.77 34.78
CA THR A 126 -0.56 54.74 35.12
C THR A 126 0.79 54.05 35.24
N LEU A 127 1.82 54.53 34.53
CA LEU A 127 3.22 54.08 34.69
C LEU A 127 3.96 54.98 35.68
N ARG A 128 4.52 54.41 36.74
CA ARG A 128 5.33 55.12 37.75
C ARG A 128 6.60 54.35 38.07
N HIS A 129 7.57 55.00 38.71
CA HIS A 129 8.73 54.32 39.27
C HIS A 129 8.26 53.40 40.41
N ARG A 130 8.90 52.25 40.61
CA ARG A 130 8.56 51.30 41.68
C ARG A 130 8.56 51.98 43.05
N ASP A 131 9.53 52.86 43.25
CA ASP A 131 9.73 53.65 44.47
C ASP A 131 8.95 54.98 44.47
N CYS A 132 7.95 55.15 43.60
CA CYS A 132 7.10 56.34 43.63
C CYS A 132 6.08 56.23 44.78
N GLU A 133 6.27 57.06 45.81
CA GLU A 133 5.35 57.16 46.96
C GLU A 133 4.19 58.14 46.71
N GLN A 134 4.33 59.02 45.73
CA GLN A 134 3.24 59.92 45.33
C GLN A 134 2.17 59.06 44.64
N GLY A 135 0.96 59.02 45.22
CA GLY A 135 -0.23 58.39 44.62
C GLY A 135 -0.62 59.05 43.29
N LEU A 136 -1.89 59.01 42.87
CA LEU A 136 -2.35 59.60 41.58
C LEU A 136 -2.31 61.15 41.50
N ALA A 137 -1.35 61.81 42.16
CA ALA A 137 -1.12 63.24 42.01
C ALA A 137 -0.67 63.57 40.57
N ASP A 138 -1.11 64.73 40.06
CA ASP A 138 -0.95 65.19 38.66
C ASP A 138 0.49 65.50 38.24
N SER A 139 1.44 65.57 39.18
CA SER A 139 2.86 65.81 38.89
C SER A 139 3.70 64.53 38.98
N LEU A 140 4.57 64.27 38.01
CA LEU A 140 5.56 63.20 38.07
C LEU A 140 6.62 63.51 39.14
N CYS A 141 6.92 62.56 40.02
CA CYS A 141 8.07 62.71 40.91
C CYS A 141 9.39 62.56 40.13
N ALA A 142 10.51 63.06 40.69
CA ALA A 142 11.82 63.00 40.04
C ALA A 142 12.24 61.58 39.62
N SER A 143 11.83 60.54 40.36
CA SER A 143 12.09 59.13 40.01
C SER A 143 11.27 58.67 38.80
N CYS A 144 10.03 59.15 38.66
CA CYS A 144 9.18 58.88 37.50
C CYS A 144 9.65 59.62 36.25
N GLU A 145 10.14 60.85 36.37
CA GLU A 145 10.75 61.58 35.24
C GLU A 145 12.00 60.86 34.72
N LYS A 146 12.81 60.30 35.64
CA LYS A 146 14.02 59.54 35.30
C LYS A 146 13.75 58.17 34.67
N LEU A 147 12.51 57.66 34.70
CA LEU A 147 12.18 56.38 34.06
C LEU A 147 12.32 56.44 32.54
N VAL A 148 12.00 57.59 31.94
CA VAL A 148 11.99 57.72 30.48
C VAL A 148 13.41 57.96 29.97
N THR A 149 14.19 56.89 30.04
CA THR A 149 15.56 56.87 29.55
C THR A 149 15.58 56.55 28.06
N LYS A 150 16.59 57.03 27.33
CA LYS A 150 16.81 56.66 25.93
C LYS A 150 16.81 55.14 25.69
N PRO A 151 17.45 54.29 26.54
CA PRO A 151 17.36 52.83 26.42
C PRO A 151 15.95 52.25 26.50
N MET A 152 15.07 52.84 27.32
CA MET A 152 13.66 52.45 27.39
C MET A 152 12.94 52.75 26.09
N LEU A 153 13.04 53.99 25.60
CA LEU A 153 12.40 54.39 24.33
C LEU A 153 12.97 53.62 23.13
N ASP A 154 14.27 53.34 23.12
CA ASP A 154 14.89 52.45 22.11
C ASP A 154 14.32 51.03 22.20
N SER A 155 14.03 50.52 23.40
CA SER A 155 13.42 49.20 23.59
C SER A 155 11.97 49.17 23.11
N VAL A 156 11.19 50.21 23.41
CA VAL A 156 9.81 50.40 22.92
C VAL A 156 9.78 50.42 21.39
N ALA A 157 10.60 51.28 20.77
CA ALA A 157 10.70 51.41 19.32
C ALA A 157 11.12 50.07 18.65
N ASN A 158 12.06 49.35 19.26
CA ASN A 158 12.47 48.04 18.76
C ASN A 158 11.35 46.98 18.86
N TRP A 159 10.53 47.02 19.92
CA TRP A 159 9.38 46.12 20.08
C TRP A 159 8.27 46.41 19.09
N ALA A 160 7.90 47.67 18.93
CA ALA A 160 6.90 48.09 17.94
C ALA A 160 7.29 47.69 16.51
N ARG A 161 8.56 47.92 16.13
CA ARG A 161 9.10 47.44 14.86
C ARG A 161 8.97 45.92 14.70
N ARG A 162 9.30 45.15 15.73
CA ARG A 162 9.18 43.67 15.68
C ARG A 162 7.74 43.25 15.45
N LEU A 163 6.79 43.81 16.20
CA LEU A 163 5.35 43.55 16.01
C LEU A 163 4.92 43.87 14.58
N ALA A 164 5.37 44.99 14.01
CA ALA A 164 5.11 45.33 12.62
C ALA A 164 5.76 44.33 11.64
N CYS A 165 6.97 43.83 11.90
CA CYS A 165 7.57 42.75 11.12
C CYS A 165 6.76 41.44 11.19
N ALA A 166 6.16 41.10 12.33
CA ALA A 166 5.29 39.92 12.45
C ALA A 166 4.00 40.08 11.64
N ASP A 167 3.39 41.26 11.71
CA ASP A 167 2.20 41.59 10.92
C ASP A 167 2.51 41.61 9.41
N LEU A 168 3.73 42.02 9.03
CA LEU A 168 4.25 41.91 7.66
C LEU A 168 4.45 40.45 7.21
N VAL A 169 4.96 39.57 8.08
CA VAL A 169 5.05 38.11 7.82
C VAL A 169 3.67 37.53 7.59
N PHE A 170 2.70 37.88 8.44
CA PHE A 170 1.32 37.45 8.28
C PHE A 170 0.74 37.89 6.92
N ALA A 171 0.97 39.14 6.51
CA ALA A 171 0.58 39.61 5.20
C ALA A 171 1.27 38.84 4.07
N CYS A 172 2.58 38.55 4.18
CA CYS A 172 3.29 37.76 3.16
C CYS A 172 2.66 36.37 2.93
N VAL A 173 2.13 35.73 3.98
CA VAL A 173 1.54 34.39 3.91
C VAL A 173 0.07 34.44 3.48
N PHE A 174 -0.73 35.31 4.11
CA PHE A 174 -2.18 35.25 4.03
C PHE A 174 -2.81 36.38 3.23
N ARG A 175 -2.11 37.51 3.08
CA ARG A 175 -2.61 38.71 2.36
C ARG A 175 -1.50 39.40 1.56
N PRO A 176 -0.95 38.75 0.51
CA PRO A 176 0.17 39.28 -0.27
C PRO A 176 -0.08 40.68 -0.82
N GLN A 177 -1.34 41.00 -1.13
CA GLN A 177 -1.77 42.32 -1.62
C GLN A 177 -1.61 43.44 -0.58
N ASP A 178 -1.57 43.13 0.71
CA ASP A 178 -1.45 44.13 1.79
C ASP A 178 0.02 44.47 2.09
N VAL A 179 0.99 43.75 1.52
CA VAL A 179 2.42 43.85 1.86
C VAL A 179 2.97 45.26 1.59
N ALA A 180 2.65 45.85 0.44
CA ALA A 180 3.09 47.21 0.10
C ALA A 180 2.54 48.26 1.09
N ALA A 181 1.23 48.20 1.37
CA ALA A 181 0.58 49.12 2.30
C ALA A 181 1.03 48.92 3.76
N LYS A 182 1.55 47.74 4.13
CA LYS A 182 2.17 47.52 5.44
C LYS A 182 3.60 48.06 5.49
N LEU A 183 4.39 47.90 4.44
CA LEU A 183 5.72 48.50 4.36
C LEU A 183 5.66 50.03 4.42
N GLU A 184 4.74 50.66 3.70
CA GLU A 184 4.50 52.11 3.76
C GLU A 184 4.15 52.57 5.18
N ARG A 185 3.24 51.86 5.86
CA ARG A 185 2.91 52.12 7.27
C ARG A 185 4.10 51.93 8.20
N MET A 186 4.94 50.93 7.95
CA MET A 186 6.17 50.73 8.72
C MET A 186 7.14 51.90 8.53
N GLU A 187 7.27 52.43 7.31
CA GLU A 187 8.12 53.58 6.99
C GLU A 187 7.61 54.89 7.62
N SER A 188 6.29 55.04 7.77
CA SER A 188 5.68 56.20 8.42
C SER A 188 5.54 56.08 9.94
N SER A 189 5.85 54.93 10.53
CA SER A 189 5.69 54.70 11.98
C SER A 189 6.72 55.46 12.80
N ASP A 190 6.31 55.95 13.96
CA ASP A 190 7.13 56.71 14.92
C ASP A 190 8.47 56.04 15.33
N TYR A 191 8.55 54.71 15.41
CA TYR A 191 9.80 53.99 15.71
C TYR A 191 10.88 54.17 14.65
N THR A 192 10.53 54.47 13.39
CA THR A 192 11.50 54.76 12.33
C THR A 192 12.03 56.18 12.40
N ALA A 193 11.20 57.12 12.88
CA ALA A 193 11.62 58.48 13.17
C ALA A 193 12.59 58.49 14.36
N TYR A 194 12.27 57.72 15.40
CA TYR A 194 13.02 57.67 16.66
C TYR A 194 14.36 56.92 16.56
N SER A 195 14.37 55.71 15.97
CA SER A 195 15.55 54.83 15.98
C SER A 195 16.15 54.64 14.59
N LYS A 196 17.39 55.11 14.39
CA LYS A 196 18.15 54.90 13.14
C LYS A 196 18.24 53.42 12.76
N LYS A 197 18.38 52.54 13.75
CA LYS A 197 18.41 51.08 13.58
C LYS A 197 17.07 50.54 13.07
N CYS A 198 15.96 51.05 13.61
CA CYS A 198 14.64 50.63 13.13
C CYS A 198 14.40 51.09 11.69
N ARG A 199 14.81 52.34 11.36
CA ARG A 199 14.72 52.88 10.00
C ARG A 199 15.50 52.07 8.97
N SER A 200 16.75 51.68 9.27
CA SER A 200 17.55 50.88 8.35
C SER A 200 16.96 49.49 8.09
N GLU A 201 16.35 48.88 9.10
CA GLU A 201 15.71 47.57 8.95
C GLU A 201 14.41 47.64 8.16
N VAL A 202 13.57 48.68 8.35
CA VAL A 202 12.37 48.86 7.53
C VAL A 202 12.74 49.09 6.06
N ARG A 203 13.74 49.93 5.78
CA ARG A 203 14.26 50.11 4.41
C ARG A 203 14.75 48.80 3.81
N ARG A 204 15.46 47.99 4.59
CA ARG A 204 15.91 46.66 4.15
C ARG A 204 14.75 45.74 3.80
N CYS A 205 13.65 45.76 4.56
CA CYS A 205 12.43 45.04 4.20
C CYS A 205 11.86 45.53 2.85
N SER A 206 11.77 46.85 2.64
CA SER A 206 11.30 47.43 1.37
C SER A 206 12.21 47.08 0.18
N GLU A 207 13.53 47.10 0.38
CA GLU A 207 14.53 46.71 -0.62
C GLU A 207 14.41 45.22 -0.99
N ILE A 208 14.28 44.32 -0.01
CA ILE A 208 14.13 42.88 -0.25
C ILE A 208 12.80 42.60 -0.98
N PHE A 209 11.71 43.27 -0.59
CA PHE A 209 10.43 43.14 -1.28
C PHE A 209 10.54 43.56 -2.75
N SER A 210 11.18 44.69 -3.02
CA SER A 210 11.30 45.25 -4.38
C SER A 210 12.26 44.44 -5.27
N SER A 211 13.35 43.91 -4.70
CA SER A 211 14.41 43.21 -5.47
C SER A 211 14.25 41.70 -5.54
N MET A 212 13.70 41.06 -4.50
CA MET A 212 13.67 39.60 -4.35
C MET A 212 12.25 39.04 -4.12
N GLY A 213 11.24 39.90 -3.97
CA GLY A 213 9.84 39.52 -3.83
C GLY A 213 9.44 38.99 -2.45
N ILE A 214 8.17 38.55 -2.35
CA ILE A 214 7.49 38.24 -1.09
C ILE A 214 8.14 37.07 -0.33
N ALA A 215 8.65 36.07 -1.04
CA ALA A 215 9.25 34.89 -0.41
C ALA A 215 10.53 35.24 0.37
N ALA A 216 11.38 36.11 -0.19
CA ALA A 216 12.59 36.58 0.46
C ALA A 216 12.27 37.53 1.64
N LEU A 217 11.25 38.39 1.49
CA LEU A 217 10.78 39.25 2.56
C LEU A 217 10.28 38.44 3.76
N HIS A 218 9.49 37.40 3.51
CA HIS A 218 8.99 36.50 4.54
C HIS A 218 10.15 35.85 5.33
N ASP A 219 11.17 35.33 4.64
CA ASP A 219 12.33 34.71 5.29
C ASP A 219 13.15 35.73 6.10
N HIS A 220 13.37 36.93 5.55
CA HIS A 220 14.08 38.00 6.24
C HIS A 220 13.38 38.41 7.55
N CYS A 221 12.07 38.70 7.48
CA CYS A 221 11.29 39.07 8.65
C CYS A 221 11.22 37.94 9.68
N ARG A 222 11.16 36.67 9.23
CA ARG A 222 11.21 35.51 10.12
C ARG A 222 12.55 35.41 10.86
N ARG A 223 13.68 35.65 10.19
CA ARG A 223 15.02 35.66 10.83
C ARG A 223 15.16 36.77 11.87
N GLN A 224 14.62 37.96 11.59
CA GLN A 224 14.63 39.08 12.54
C GLN A 224 13.91 38.75 13.86
N TRP A 225 12.92 37.85 13.82
CA TRP A 225 12.26 37.31 15.01
C TRP A 225 13.04 36.17 15.68
N LEU A 226 13.72 35.31 14.91
CA LEU A 226 14.52 34.20 15.43
C LEU A 226 15.82 34.66 16.12
N CYS A 227 16.35 35.85 15.81
CA CYS A 227 17.57 36.38 16.41
C CYS A 227 17.37 37.03 17.81
N MET A 228 16.24 36.81 18.49
CA MET A 228 16.09 37.22 19.89
C MET A 228 16.92 36.28 20.79
N THR A 229 17.85 36.83 21.57
CA THR A 229 18.64 36.03 22.52
C THR A 229 17.71 35.44 23.60
N GLY A 230 18.04 34.24 24.10
CA GLY A 230 17.23 33.54 25.11
C GLY A 230 16.91 34.37 26.36
N ALA A 231 17.78 35.30 26.72
CA ALA A 231 17.57 36.25 27.82
C ALA A 231 16.41 37.24 27.60
N THR A 232 16.06 37.53 26.34
CA THR A 232 14.93 38.41 25.96
C THR A 232 13.65 37.65 25.64
N LEU A 233 13.69 36.32 25.58
CA LEU A 233 12.60 35.45 25.13
C LEU A 233 11.97 34.75 26.34
N THR A 234 11.36 35.54 27.24
CA THR A 234 10.65 35.01 28.42
C THR A 234 9.52 34.07 28.00
N ASP A 235 9.11 33.17 28.90
CA ASP A 235 8.01 32.22 28.62
C ASP A 235 6.70 32.94 28.29
N GLU A 236 6.52 34.14 28.81
CA GLU A 236 5.41 35.05 28.54
C GLU A 236 5.45 35.60 27.10
N ILE A 237 6.62 35.97 26.59
CA ILE A 237 6.79 36.39 25.18
C ILE A 237 6.57 35.19 24.24
N ARG A 238 7.05 34.00 24.62
CA ARG A 238 6.76 32.75 23.88
C ARG A 238 5.28 32.42 23.89
N ARG A 239 4.55 32.74 24.97
CA ARG A 239 3.10 32.58 25.10
C ARG A 239 2.37 33.59 24.21
N PHE A 240 2.77 34.86 24.22
CA PHE A 240 2.20 35.90 23.36
C PHE A 240 2.31 35.55 21.87
N ILE A 241 3.50 35.12 21.42
CA ILE A 241 3.77 34.73 20.02
C ILE A 241 2.87 33.56 19.61
N ARG A 242 2.73 32.55 20.47
CA ARG A 242 1.85 31.40 20.22
C ARG A 242 0.36 31.76 20.17
N VAL A 243 -0.09 32.70 20.99
CA VAL A 243 -1.51 33.10 21.07
C VAL A 243 -1.91 34.04 19.93
N ASN A 244 -1.02 34.92 19.48
CA ASN A 244 -1.38 36.00 18.54
C ASN A 244 -0.85 35.79 17.12
N ILE A 245 0.15 34.91 16.92
CA ILE A 245 0.74 34.64 15.61
C ILE A 245 0.69 33.13 15.36
N ALA A 246 -0.50 32.65 15.00
CA ALA A 246 -0.90 31.23 15.02
C ALA A 246 -0.04 30.25 14.18
N GLU A 247 1.00 30.69 13.47
CA GLU A 247 1.90 29.82 12.70
C GLU A 247 3.41 30.12 12.87
N LEU A 248 3.79 31.02 13.79
CA LEU A 248 5.21 31.30 14.04
C LEU A 248 5.79 30.29 15.05
N ASN A 249 6.08 29.08 14.59
CA ASN A 249 6.88 28.12 15.37
C ASN A 249 8.32 28.64 15.48
N LEU A 250 8.65 29.23 16.64
CA LEU A 250 10.01 29.56 17.00
C LEU A 250 10.79 28.26 17.19
N ILE A 251 11.61 27.91 16.20
CA ILE A 251 12.60 26.86 16.36
C ILE A 251 13.66 27.44 17.29
N SER A 252 13.83 26.84 18.47
CA SER A 252 15.00 27.15 19.31
C SER A 252 16.24 26.65 18.57
N CYS A 253 16.89 27.54 17.82
CA CYS A 253 18.19 27.26 17.26
C CYS A 253 19.22 27.34 18.39
N GLU A 254 19.43 26.23 19.11
CA GLU A 254 20.78 25.90 19.57
C GLU A 254 21.38 24.91 18.56
N PRO A 255 22.59 25.18 18.04
CA PRO A 255 23.23 24.28 17.09
C PRO A 255 23.72 23.03 17.82
N ASP A 256 23.36 21.86 17.25
CA ASP A 256 23.96 20.53 17.42
C ASP A 256 23.51 19.54 18.53
N GLU A 257 22.41 19.75 19.25
CA GLU A 257 21.91 18.74 20.22
C GLU A 257 20.44 18.29 20.01
N GLN A 258 20.05 18.07 18.76
CA GLN A 258 18.64 17.82 18.44
C GLN A 258 18.10 16.46 18.93
N SER A 259 18.95 15.46 19.17
CA SER A 259 18.50 14.19 19.77
C SER A 259 18.55 14.20 21.32
N ALA A 260 19.53 14.89 21.91
CA ALA A 260 19.64 14.98 23.37
C ALA A 260 18.53 15.84 23.97
N CYS A 261 18.09 16.88 23.26
CA CYS A 261 17.02 17.77 23.72
C CYS A 261 15.63 17.10 23.70
N GLU A 262 15.34 16.19 22.77
CA GLU A 262 14.07 15.44 22.75
C GLU A 262 14.01 14.44 23.91
N ASP A 263 15.11 13.73 24.17
CA ASP A 263 15.22 12.81 25.31
C ASP A 263 15.23 13.55 26.65
N LEU A 264 15.87 14.72 26.74
CA LEU A 264 15.84 15.58 27.94
C LEU A 264 14.47 16.22 28.14
N GLN A 265 13.75 16.62 27.09
CA GLN A 265 12.38 17.10 27.20
C GLN A 265 11.43 15.97 27.60
N LEU A 266 11.61 14.76 27.06
CA LEU A 266 10.84 13.59 27.45
C LEU A 266 11.15 13.20 28.90
N ALA A 267 12.42 13.18 29.29
CA ALA A 267 12.86 12.95 30.67
C ALA A 267 12.34 14.03 31.61
N ALA A 268 12.33 15.31 31.20
CA ALA A 268 11.73 16.39 31.96
C ALA A 268 10.21 16.26 32.05
N TYR A 269 9.53 15.79 31.00
CA TYR A 269 8.09 15.49 31.04
C TYR A 269 7.73 14.30 31.93
N VAL A 270 8.60 13.29 32.00
CA VAL A 270 8.50 12.14 32.90
C VAL A 270 8.78 12.59 34.34
N ALA A 271 9.90 13.28 34.59
CA ALA A 271 10.32 13.76 35.90
C ALA A 271 9.37 14.79 36.51
N SER A 272 8.78 15.67 35.71
CA SER A 272 7.77 16.64 36.16
C SER A 272 6.35 16.05 36.28
N GLY A 273 6.16 14.75 36.00
CA GLY A 273 4.85 14.10 36.00
C GLY A 273 3.89 14.60 34.91
N LYS A 274 4.34 15.46 33.99
CA LYS A 274 3.54 16.02 32.91
C LYS A 274 3.04 14.93 31.94
N MET A 275 3.80 13.85 31.72
CA MET A 275 3.31 12.69 30.94
C MET A 275 2.10 12.00 31.58
N GLN A 276 1.98 12.01 32.91
CA GLN A 276 0.82 11.44 33.61
C GLN A 276 -0.46 12.27 33.42
N LYS A 277 -0.35 13.51 32.94
CA LYS A 277 -1.52 14.35 32.61
C LYS A 277 -2.21 13.90 31.32
N HIS A 278 -1.53 13.18 30.44
CA HIS A 278 -2.11 12.66 29.20
C HIS A 278 -2.78 11.31 29.46
N VAL A 279 -4.11 11.23 29.34
CA VAL A 279 -4.90 10.06 29.75
C VAL A 279 -4.49 8.78 29.02
N ALA A 280 -4.23 8.85 27.70
CA ALA A 280 -3.73 7.70 26.93
C ALA A 280 -2.39 7.17 27.48
N VAL A 281 -1.44 8.06 27.77
CA VAL A 281 -0.13 7.72 28.33
C VAL A 281 -0.29 7.17 29.75
N ARG A 282 -1.10 7.81 30.60
CA ARG A 282 -1.41 7.34 31.96
C ARG A 282 -2.02 5.93 31.94
N ALA A 283 -2.97 5.67 31.05
CA ALA A 283 -3.66 4.39 30.94
C ALA A 283 -2.75 3.28 30.38
N LEU A 284 -1.93 3.59 29.37
CA LEU A 284 -0.92 2.67 28.85
C LEU A 284 0.12 2.34 29.92
N LEU A 285 0.68 3.35 30.61
CA LEU A 285 1.62 3.16 31.72
C LEU A 285 0.99 2.37 32.87
N HIS A 286 -0.27 2.63 33.23
CA HIS A 286 -0.95 1.90 34.28
C HIS A 286 -1.17 0.43 33.90
N THR A 287 -1.51 0.15 32.63
CA THR A 287 -1.66 -1.22 32.11
C THR A 287 -0.32 -1.96 32.13
N PHE A 288 0.77 -1.27 31.76
CA PHE A 288 2.13 -1.79 31.82
C PHE A 288 2.58 -2.07 33.25
N VAL A 289 2.47 -1.12 34.17
CA VAL A 289 2.85 -1.30 35.59
C VAL A 289 2.06 -2.43 36.24
N GLN A 290 0.76 -2.55 35.94
CA GLN A 290 -0.05 -3.68 36.43
C GLN A 290 0.40 -5.03 35.86
N ALA A 291 0.79 -5.07 34.58
CA ALA A 291 1.30 -6.29 33.96
C ALA A 291 2.66 -6.68 34.55
N GLU A 292 3.60 -5.74 34.70
CA GLU A 292 4.92 -5.96 35.30
C GLU A 292 4.81 -6.44 36.75
N ARG A 293 3.94 -5.84 37.57
CA ARG A 293 3.68 -6.31 38.96
C ARG A 293 3.14 -7.75 39.01
N ARG A 294 2.39 -8.18 37.99
CA ARG A 294 1.87 -9.56 37.90
C ARG A 294 2.94 -10.54 37.44
N ILE A 295 3.79 -10.12 36.50
CA ILE A 295 4.94 -10.91 36.05
C ILE A 295 5.91 -11.11 37.22
N SER A 296 6.23 -10.05 37.96
CA SER A 296 7.14 -10.09 39.12
C SER A 296 6.60 -10.91 40.29
N SER A 297 5.28 -11.10 40.39
CA SER A 297 4.64 -11.97 41.40
C SER A 297 4.50 -13.43 40.96
N GLY A 298 5.18 -13.84 39.87
CA GLY A 298 5.22 -15.23 39.42
C GLY A 298 3.98 -15.68 38.63
N ASN A 299 3.04 -14.78 38.33
CA ASN A 299 1.89 -15.10 37.48
C ASN A 299 2.29 -15.04 36.00
N ALA A 300 2.92 -16.12 35.51
CA ALA A 300 3.38 -16.26 34.11
C ALA A 300 2.24 -16.16 33.07
N LEU A 301 0.98 -16.36 33.49
CA LEU A 301 -0.22 -16.20 32.67
C LEU A 301 -0.94 -14.91 33.01
N VAL A 302 -0.38 -13.77 32.59
CA VAL A 302 -1.05 -12.48 32.71
C VAL A 302 -2.30 -12.50 31.82
N ARG A 303 -3.49 -12.71 32.41
CA ARG A 303 -4.73 -12.25 31.79
C ARG A 303 -4.67 -10.71 31.79
N PRO A 304 -4.65 -10.04 30.62
CA PRO A 304 -4.58 -8.58 30.57
C PRO A 304 -5.80 -8.00 31.29
N GLY A 305 -5.59 -6.89 31.99
CA GLY A 305 -6.61 -6.27 32.82
C GLY A 305 -7.91 -6.04 32.05
N ARG A 306 -9.04 -6.39 32.68
CA ARG A 306 -10.39 -5.90 32.35
C ARG A 306 -10.52 -4.36 32.50
N SER A 307 -9.42 -3.61 32.60
CA SER A 307 -9.39 -2.24 33.12
C SER A 307 -9.48 -1.14 32.07
N LEU A 308 -9.37 -1.45 30.77
CA LEU A 308 -9.61 -0.46 29.71
C LEU A 308 -11.02 -0.69 29.13
N PRO A 309 -11.97 0.24 29.35
CA PRO A 309 -13.27 0.22 28.68
C PRO A 309 -13.09 0.16 27.16
N ASP A 310 -14.00 -0.50 26.46
CA ASP A 310 -13.89 -0.68 25.00
C ASP A 310 -13.89 0.67 24.25
N ASP A 311 -14.64 1.66 24.75
CA ASP A 311 -14.61 3.05 24.24
C ASP A 311 -13.20 3.65 24.28
N PHE A 312 -12.44 3.36 25.32
CA PHE A 312 -11.08 3.86 25.49
C PHE A 312 -10.07 3.13 24.61
N ARG A 313 -10.32 1.84 24.30
CA ARG A 313 -9.53 1.09 23.31
C ARG A 313 -9.74 1.63 21.90
N LEU A 314 -10.99 1.94 21.54
CA LEU A 314 -11.34 2.58 20.27
C LEU A 314 -10.68 3.96 20.15
N GLU A 315 -10.66 4.73 21.24
CA GLU A 315 -9.96 6.03 21.31
C GLU A 315 -8.44 5.89 21.13
N LEU A 316 -7.80 4.90 21.77
CA LEU A 316 -6.39 4.59 21.56
C LEU A 316 -6.10 4.19 20.12
N MET A 317 -6.98 3.41 19.48
CA MET A 317 -6.85 3.03 18.07
C MET A 317 -7.09 4.21 17.12
N GLY A 318 -7.99 5.14 17.45
CA GLY A 318 -8.20 6.39 16.71
C GLY A 318 -7.00 7.33 16.83
N THR A 319 -6.42 7.43 18.02
CA THR A 319 -5.28 8.31 18.33
C THR A 319 -3.96 7.78 17.74
N LEU A 320 -3.69 6.49 17.90
CA LEU A 320 -2.43 5.86 17.46
C LEU A 320 -2.50 5.33 16.01
N GLY A 321 -3.72 5.23 15.45
CA GLY A 321 -3.98 4.61 14.16
C GLY A 321 -4.07 3.07 14.23
N GLN A 322 -4.41 2.44 13.09
CA GLN A 322 -4.56 0.97 12.97
C GLN A 322 -3.33 0.27 12.37
N GLY A 323 -2.21 0.97 12.25
CA GLY A 323 -0.99 0.45 11.65
C GLY A 323 -0.29 -0.60 12.53
N LYS A 324 0.60 -1.39 11.91
CA LYS A 324 1.43 -2.37 12.65
C LYS A 324 2.22 -1.71 13.78
N ALA A 325 2.73 -0.50 13.57
CA ALA A 325 3.45 0.26 14.60
C ALA A 325 2.58 0.57 15.84
N ALA A 326 1.31 0.92 15.64
CA ALA A 326 0.38 1.12 16.74
C ALA A 326 0.04 -0.19 17.45
N ALA A 327 -0.10 -1.28 16.70
CA ALA A 327 -0.32 -2.61 17.27
C ALA A 327 0.89 -3.12 18.08
N ASP A 328 2.11 -2.88 17.59
CA ASP A 328 3.36 -3.21 18.27
C ASP A 328 3.54 -2.33 19.53
N LEU A 329 3.20 -1.03 19.46
CA LEU A 329 3.17 -0.11 20.60
C LEU A 329 2.19 -0.56 21.68
N LEU A 330 0.94 -0.85 21.31
CA LEU A 330 -0.06 -1.37 22.24
C LEU A 330 0.37 -2.71 22.86
N ALA A 331 1.03 -3.58 22.08
CA ALA A 331 1.57 -4.83 22.59
C ALA A 331 2.68 -4.63 23.62
N MET A 332 3.54 -3.60 23.47
CA MET A 332 4.56 -3.24 24.47
C MET A 332 3.93 -2.84 25.81
N PHE A 333 2.75 -2.23 25.82
CA PHE A 333 2.00 -1.91 27.05
C PHE A 333 1.05 -3.04 27.49
N HIS A 334 1.28 -4.27 27.02
CA HIS A 334 0.45 -5.46 27.30
C HIS A 334 -1.03 -5.33 26.91
N VAL A 335 -1.37 -4.42 25.98
CA VAL A 335 -2.70 -4.30 25.38
C VAL A 335 -2.79 -5.27 24.20
N ARG A 336 -3.47 -6.42 24.37
CA ARG A 336 -3.64 -7.42 23.30
C ARG A 336 -4.48 -6.85 22.15
N THR A 337 -3.87 -6.75 20.97
CA THR A 337 -4.55 -6.45 19.70
C THR A 337 -4.82 -7.71 18.84
N ARG A 338 -4.23 -8.86 19.21
CA ARG A 338 -4.33 -10.14 18.47
C ARG A 338 -5.18 -11.17 19.20
N GLY A 339 -6.24 -11.64 18.55
CA GLY A 339 -6.95 -12.88 18.91
C GLY A 339 -8.26 -12.70 19.67
N GLN A 340 -8.55 -11.53 20.23
CA GLN A 340 -9.95 -11.13 20.47
C GLN A 340 -10.45 -10.54 19.15
N SER A 341 -11.66 -10.91 18.74
CA SER A 341 -12.35 -10.34 17.57
C SER A 341 -12.02 -8.86 17.51
N ARG A 342 -11.49 -8.38 16.37
CA ARG A 342 -11.26 -6.95 16.09
C ARG A 342 -12.34 -6.18 16.84
N PRO A 343 -12.01 -5.23 17.75
CA PRO A 343 -13.03 -4.55 18.55
C PRO A 343 -14.14 -4.17 17.58
N ARG A 344 -15.33 -4.73 17.82
CA ARG A 344 -16.44 -4.52 16.90
C ARG A 344 -16.61 -3.01 16.90
N LEU A 345 -16.41 -2.40 15.73
CA LEU A 345 -16.60 -0.98 15.59
C LEU A 345 -18.06 -0.75 15.99
N ASP A 346 -18.25 -0.04 17.09
CA ASP A 346 -19.60 0.36 17.48
C ASP A 346 -20.03 1.43 16.49
N PHE A 347 -20.82 1.01 15.51
CA PHE A 347 -21.34 1.89 14.49
C PHE A 347 -22.41 2.84 15.03
N GLY A 348 -22.87 2.65 16.27
CA GLY A 348 -23.67 3.61 17.02
C GLY A 348 -22.86 4.76 17.63
N ASN A 349 -21.52 4.67 17.63
CA ASN A 349 -20.66 5.68 18.21
C ASN A 349 -20.66 6.97 17.36
N PRO A 350 -20.98 8.15 17.94
CA PRO A 350 -21.06 9.42 17.19
C PRO A 350 -19.70 9.93 16.66
N LEU A 351 -18.58 9.34 17.10
CA LEU A 351 -17.24 9.62 16.57
C LEU A 351 -16.94 8.87 15.27
N VAL A 352 -17.83 7.95 14.89
CA VAL A 352 -17.74 7.17 13.65
C VAL A 352 -18.83 7.70 12.71
N PRO A 353 -18.59 7.80 11.39
CA PRO A 353 -19.63 8.16 10.44
C PRO A 353 -20.79 7.18 10.57
N ASP A 354 -22.03 7.67 10.55
CA ASP A 354 -23.17 6.78 10.45
C ASP A 354 -23.20 6.21 9.03
N PHE A 355 -22.89 4.92 8.92
CA PHE A 355 -22.80 4.20 7.66
C PHE A 355 -24.16 3.69 7.16
N PHE A 356 -25.20 3.81 7.97
CA PHE A 356 -26.51 3.19 7.74
C PHE A 356 -27.60 4.26 7.50
N LEU A 357 -27.22 5.38 6.90
CA LEU A 357 -28.13 6.49 6.63
C LEU A 357 -28.86 6.31 5.29
N SER A 358 -30.16 6.55 5.33
CA SER A 358 -30.97 6.71 4.12
C SER A 358 -30.57 7.98 3.38
N HIS A 359 -30.68 7.98 2.05
CA HIS A 359 -30.47 9.19 1.27
C HIS A 359 -31.52 10.27 1.50
N LEU A 360 -32.66 9.90 2.08
CA LEU A 360 -33.69 10.83 2.48
C LEU A 360 -33.31 11.61 3.75
N ASP A 361 -32.38 11.09 4.56
CA ASP A 361 -31.87 11.76 5.77
C ASP A 361 -30.69 12.69 5.45
N LYS A 362 -31.00 13.83 4.84
CA LYS A 362 -29.99 14.82 4.42
C LYS A 362 -29.17 15.38 5.59
N GLU A 363 -29.76 15.52 6.78
CA GLU A 363 -29.08 16.05 7.97
C GLU A 363 -28.12 15.01 8.56
N GLY A 364 -28.57 13.76 8.66
CA GLY A 364 -27.72 12.64 9.04
C GLY A 364 -26.54 12.49 8.08
N GLN A 365 -26.78 12.56 6.77
CA GLN A 365 -25.72 12.46 5.77
C GLN A 365 -24.67 13.56 5.91
N GLN A 366 -25.09 14.81 6.11
CA GLN A 366 -24.17 15.93 6.35
C GLN A 366 -23.35 15.72 7.63
N THR A 367 -24.00 15.25 8.71
CA THR A 367 -23.33 14.96 9.98
C THR A 367 -22.30 13.83 9.82
N SER A 368 -22.68 12.74 9.12
CA SER A 368 -21.80 11.61 8.83
C SER A 368 -20.62 12.02 7.94
N CYS A 369 -20.85 12.82 6.90
CA CYS A 369 -19.80 13.40 6.07
C CYS A 369 -18.86 14.31 6.87
N ALA A 370 -19.38 15.13 7.79
CA ALA A 370 -18.57 15.96 8.67
C ALA A 370 -17.69 15.12 9.61
N THR A 371 -18.22 14.04 10.17
CA THR A 371 -17.45 13.09 10.98
C THR A 371 -16.39 12.39 10.15
N ALA A 372 -16.72 11.90 8.96
CA ALA A 372 -15.77 11.27 8.04
C ALA A 372 -14.66 12.25 7.64
N PHE A 373 -15.01 13.50 7.34
CA PHE A 373 -14.07 14.56 7.03
C PHE A 373 -13.12 14.80 8.20
N ARG A 374 -13.64 14.99 9.43
CA ARG A 374 -12.82 15.16 10.64
C ARG A 374 -11.84 14.00 10.86
N LEU A 375 -12.26 12.76 10.64
CA LEU A 375 -11.41 11.58 10.80
C LEU A 375 -10.32 11.48 9.72
N LEU A 376 -10.65 11.84 8.48
CA LEU A 376 -9.73 11.75 7.35
C LEU A 376 -8.76 12.93 7.26
N THR A 377 -9.14 14.10 7.79
CA THR A 377 -8.33 15.33 7.80
C THR A 377 -7.72 15.64 9.16
N GLY A 378 -7.85 14.76 10.16
CA GLY A 378 -7.39 14.99 11.53
C GLY A 378 -5.86 15.04 11.73
N GLY A 379 -5.05 14.94 10.66
CA GLY A 379 -3.60 15.14 10.71
C GLY A 379 -3.17 16.38 9.92
N GLU A 380 -1.99 16.93 10.22
CA GLU A 380 -1.40 18.14 9.56
C GLU A 380 -1.23 18.02 8.03
N SER A 381 -1.49 16.85 7.44
CA SER A 381 -1.49 16.64 6.00
C SER A 381 -2.93 16.69 5.48
N GLN A 382 -3.25 17.73 4.69
CA GLN A 382 -4.47 17.75 3.86
C GLN A 382 -4.44 16.56 2.90
N ARG A 383 -5.06 15.46 3.28
CA ARG A 383 -5.20 14.28 2.40
C ARG A 383 -6.25 14.59 1.35
N LEU A 384 -5.93 14.29 0.08
CA LEU A 384 -6.91 14.32 -1.00
C LEU A 384 -8.03 13.32 -0.67
N LEU A 385 -9.25 13.81 -0.58
CA LEU A 385 -10.42 12.97 -0.36
C LEU A 385 -10.92 12.44 -1.70
N ARG A 386 -11.10 11.13 -1.78
CA ARG A 386 -11.76 10.46 -2.89
C ARG A 386 -12.99 9.77 -2.33
N VAL A 387 -14.11 9.91 -3.02
CA VAL A 387 -15.33 9.18 -2.69
C VAL A 387 -15.37 7.96 -3.58
N ALA A 388 -15.46 6.77 -3.01
CA ALA A 388 -15.74 5.55 -3.76
C ALA A 388 -17.17 5.11 -3.48
N ILE A 389 -17.88 4.74 -4.53
CA ILE A 389 -19.29 4.34 -4.53
C ILE A 389 -19.33 2.96 -5.18
N ASP A 390 -19.84 1.95 -4.47
CA ASP A 390 -19.82 0.58 -4.97
C ASP A 390 -21.14 -0.14 -4.63
N GLU A 391 -21.63 -0.97 -5.55
CA GLU A 391 -22.83 -1.78 -5.35
C GLU A 391 -22.45 -3.04 -4.56
N THR A 392 -22.60 -3.02 -3.23
CA THR A 392 -22.23 -4.18 -2.38
C THR A 392 -23.41 -5.08 -2.03
N TYR A 393 -23.31 -6.39 -2.33
CA TYR A 393 -24.24 -7.42 -1.88
C TYR A 393 -23.77 -8.08 -0.56
N TRP A 394 -24.49 -7.87 0.55
CA TRP A 394 -24.21 -8.53 1.83
C TRP A 394 -25.00 -9.83 1.99
N ARG A 395 -24.39 -10.85 2.62
CA ARG A 395 -25.05 -12.12 2.98
C ARG A 395 -25.75 -12.05 4.35
N PRO A 396 -26.77 -12.90 4.62
CA PRO A 396 -27.80 -12.73 5.65
C PRO A 396 -27.41 -12.97 7.12
N THR A 397 -26.14 -12.83 7.50
CA THR A 397 -25.79 -12.90 8.92
C THR A 397 -25.98 -11.52 9.52
N TRP A 398 -27.18 -11.24 10.03
CA TRP A 398 -27.62 -10.04 10.74
C TRP A 398 -26.73 -9.56 11.91
N GLN A 399 -25.65 -10.26 12.25
CA GLN A 399 -24.75 -9.94 13.36
C GLN A 399 -24.12 -8.53 13.33
N PRO A 400 -23.80 -7.91 12.17
CA PRO A 400 -23.31 -6.54 12.13
C PRO A 400 -24.39 -5.49 12.38
N VAL A 401 -25.63 -5.75 11.97
CA VAL A 401 -26.75 -4.79 12.00
C VAL A 401 -27.64 -4.94 13.23
N SER A 402 -27.53 -6.06 13.96
CA SER A 402 -28.31 -6.34 15.18
C SER A 402 -28.09 -5.35 16.32
N GLN A 403 -27.02 -4.54 16.26
CA GLN A 403 -26.73 -3.47 17.22
C GLN A 403 -27.67 -2.26 17.05
N PHE A 404 -28.39 -2.17 15.92
CA PHE A 404 -29.32 -1.08 15.61
C PHE A 404 -30.78 -1.36 16.01
N LYS A 405 -31.05 -2.46 16.73
CA LYS A 405 -32.41 -2.86 17.16
C LYS A 405 -33.18 -1.82 17.98
N ASN A 406 -32.51 -0.79 18.51
CA ASN A 406 -33.09 0.23 19.40
C ASN A 406 -33.22 1.62 18.75
N ARG A 407 -33.03 1.77 17.42
CA ARG A 407 -33.27 3.05 16.72
C ARG A 407 -34.64 3.01 16.01
N ASP A 408 -35.39 4.11 16.06
CA ASP A 408 -36.76 4.18 15.54
C ASP A 408 -36.87 4.06 13.99
N VAL A 409 -35.81 4.30 13.21
CA VAL A 409 -35.64 3.99 11.75
C VAL A 409 -34.12 4.12 11.41
N ALA A 410 -33.47 3.67 10.33
CA ALA A 410 -33.82 3.07 9.03
C ALA A 410 -32.66 2.14 8.58
N ILE A 411 -32.98 1.02 7.92
CA ILE A 411 -31.98 0.17 7.26
C ILE A 411 -32.12 0.38 5.74
N VAL A 412 -31.00 0.61 5.05
CA VAL A 412 -30.94 0.80 3.59
C VAL A 412 -30.86 -0.56 2.91
N GLY A 413 -31.67 -0.76 1.87
CA GLY A 413 -31.49 -1.84 0.90
C GLY A 413 -32.74 -2.19 0.11
N GLY A 414 -32.59 -2.51 -1.17
CA GLY A 414 -33.68 -2.93 -2.07
C GLY A 414 -33.63 -2.29 -3.45
N GLY A 415 -34.43 -2.80 -4.39
CA GLY A 415 -34.66 -2.16 -5.69
C GLY A 415 -35.54 -0.92 -5.53
N TRP A 416 -35.31 0.08 -6.37
CA TRP A 416 -35.96 1.39 -6.31
C TRP A 416 -36.81 1.59 -7.56
N SER A 417 -38.12 1.70 -7.38
CA SER A 417 -39.03 2.21 -8.41
C SER A 417 -39.87 3.32 -7.81
N ASP A 418 -40.47 4.14 -8.67
CA ASP A 418 -41.42 5.18 -8.25
C ASP A 418 -42.60 4.58 -7.46
N GLU A 419 -42.86 3.29 -7.65
CA GLU A 419 -43.93 2.51 -7.01
C GLU A 419 -43.49 1.84 -5.69
N ALA A 420 -42.19 1.69 -5.43
CA ALA A 420 -41.65 0.99 -4.26
C ALA A 420 -40.35 1.64 -3.74
N ASN A 421 -40.48 2.58 -2.82
CA ASN A 421 -39.35 3.24 -2.19
C ASN A 421 -38.86 2.45 -0.96
N MET A 422 -37.82 1.64 -1.16
CA MET A 422 -37.18 0.83 -0.12
C MET A 422 -36.06 1.61 0.64
N ALA A 423 -36.00 2.94 0.55
CA ALA A 423 -35.05 3.78 1.30
C ALA A 423 -35.20 3.70 2.81
N VAL A 424 -36.42 3.40 3.25
CA VAL A 424 -36.82 3.54 4.63
C VAL A 424 -37.52 2.25 5.02
N LEU A 425 -36.82 1.42 5.78
CA LEU A 425 -37.43 0.25 6.42
C LEU A 425 -37.87 0.65 7.82
N ASN A 426 -39.18 0.66 8.06
CA ASN A 426 -39.71 0.84 9.40
C ASN A 426 -39.76 -0.54 10.08
N PRO A 427 -39.25 -0.69 11.32
CA PRO A 427 -39.41 -1.93 12.10
C PRO A 427 -40.86 -2.41 12.20
N LYS A 428 -41.84 -1.49 12.04
CA LYS A 428 -43.28 -1.77 12.08
C LYS A 428 -43.86 -2.38 10.80
N ASP A 429 -43.11 -2.45 9.71
CA ASP A 429 -43.63 -2.89 8.40
C ASP A 429 -43.83 -4.42 8.28
N GLY A 430 -43.57 -5.19 9.35
CA GLY A 430 -43.97 -6.61 9.45
C GLY A 430 -43.37 -7.54 8.39
N ARG A 431 -42.25 -7.18 7.76
CA ARG A 431 -41.67 -7.94 6.63
C ARG A 431 -40.95 -9.21 7.08
N SER A 432 -40.96 -10.24 6.23
CA SER A 432 -40.34 -11.53 6.54
C SER A 432 -38.81 -11.44 6.53
N ASP A 433 -38.15 -12.29 7.33
CA ASP A 433 -36.67 -12.40 7.38
C ASP A 433 -36.04 -12.67 6.00
N HIS A 434 -36.79 -13.32 5.09
CA HIS A 434 -36.37 -13.59 3.72
C HIS A 434 -36.40 -12.32 2.84
N ASP A 435 -37.38 -11.44 3.02
CA ASP A 435 -37.47 -10.17 2.28
C ASP A 435 -36.36 -9.22 2.71
N LEU A 436 -36.09 -9.15 4.01
CA LEU A 436 -35.06 -8.33 4.59
C LEU A 436 -33.63 -8.84 4.25
N ALA A 437 -33.45 -10.15 4.05
CA ALA A 437 -32.18 -10.74 3.59
C ALA A 437 -31.80 -10.35 2.14
N ARG A 438 -32.73 -9.77 1.38
CA ARG A 438 -32.50 -9.25 0.02
C ARG A 438 -32.16 -7.75 0.00
N LEU A 439 -32.11 -7.09 1.17
CA LEU A 439 -31.95 -5.64 1.30
C LEU A 439 -30.51 -5.34 1.77
N THR A 440 -29.76 -4.60 0.96
CA THR A 440 -28.32 -4.33 1.05
C THR A 440 -27.96 -2.92 1.54
N VAL A 441 -27.00 -2.81 2.47
CA VAL A 441 -26.32 -1.56 2.91
C VAL A 441 -25.00 -1.38 2.11
N SER A 442 -24.54 -0.27 1.53
CA SER A 442 -25.07 1.04 1.11
C SER A 442 -24.15 1.53 -0.02
N CYS A 443 -24.70 1.74 -1.22
CA CYS A 443 -24.34 2.72 -2.28
C CYS A 443 -25.05 2.31 -3.58
N VAL A 444 -26.33 2.70 -3.63
CA VAL A 444 -27.21 2.96 -4.78
C VAL A 444 -27.03 2.09 -6.05
N ALA A 445 -27.95 1.15 -6.25
CA ALA A 445 -28.32 0.70 -7.60
C ALA A 445 -29.58 1.48 -8.02
N ALA A 446 -29.42 2.50 -8.85
CA ALA A 446 -30.54 3.31 -9.36
C ALA A 446 -30.47 3.40 -10.90
N LYS A 447 -31.62 3.59 -11.55
CA LYS A 447 -31.65 3.92 -12.98
C LYS A 447 -31.13 5.36 -13.20
N ASN A 448 -30.47 5.57 -14.34
CA ASN A 448 -29.57 6.67 -14.72
C ASN A 448 -29.72 8.03 -13.99
N PRO A 449 -30.91 8.68 -13.88
CA PRO A 449 -31.02 10.01 -13.27
C PRO A 449 -30.82 10.03 -11.74
N LEU A 450 -31.40 9.05 -11.04
CA LEU A 450 -31.42 9.04 -9.58
C LEU A 450 -30.02 8.76 -9.00
N PHE A 451 -29.18 7.98 -9.70
CA PHE A 451 -27.79 7.77 -9.28
C PHE A 451 -26.99 9.09 -9.30
N VAL A 452 -27.14 9.88 -10.37
CA VAL A 452 -26.54 11.22 -10.48
C VAL A 452 -27.05 12.13 -9.37
N GLU A 453 -28.35 12.11 -9.10
CA GLU A 453 -28.94 12.89 -8.00
C GLU A 453 -28.29 12.54 -6.66
N LEU A 454 -28.11 11.26 -6.36
CA LEU A 454 -27.58 10.77 -5.08
C LEU A 454 -26.09 11.10 -4.91
N VAL A 455 -25.29 10.94 -5.96
CA VAL A 455 -23.90 11.42 -5.95
C VAL A 455 -23.86 12.94 -5.77
N GLY A 456 -24.79 13.65 -6.41
CA GLY A 456 -24.97 15.08 -6.24
C GLY A 456 -25.25 15.48 -4.78
N GLN A 457 -26.19 14.80 -4.13
CA GLN A 457 -26.54 15.05 -2.72
C GLN A 457 -25.37 14.77 -1.78
N LEU A 458 -24.61 13.72 -2.05
CA LEU A 458 -23.41 13.37 -1.29
C LEU A 458 -22.32 14.43 -1.45
N LEU A 459 -22.02 14.85 -2.69
CA LEU A 459 -21.04 15.90 -2.97
C LEU A 459 -21.46 17.25 -2.37
N GLU A 460 -22.74 17.60 -2.42
CA GLU A 460 -23.29 18.79 -1.75
C GLU A 460 -23.12 18.70 -0.23
N SER A 461 -23.31 17.51 0.35
CA SER A 461 -23.12 17.27 1.78
C SER A 461 -21.65 17.42 2.19
N PHE A 462 -20.72 16.92 1.38
CA PHE A 462 -19.29 17.16 1.58
C PHE A 462 -18.93 18.65 1.44
N GLU A 463 -19.49 19.37 0.46
CA GLU A 463 -19.25 20.80 0.28
C GLU A 463 -19.65 21.60 1.53
N LYS A 464 -20.85 21.30 2.05
CA LYS A 464 -21.41 21.92 3.26
C LYS A 464 -20.62 21.58 4.52
N ALA A 465 -20.21 20.31 4.67
CA ALA A 465 -19.47 19.83 5.83
C ALA A 465 -18.00 20.27 5.86
N GLY A 466 -17.32 20.28 4.71
CA GLY A 466 -15.86 20.40 4.57
C GLY A 466 -15.30 21.82 4.51
N ARG A 467 -16.04 22.86 4.92
CA ARG A 467 -15.66 24.27 4.71
C ARG A 467 -15.27 24.58 3.24
N LYS A 468 -16.05 24.08 2.28
CA LYS A 468 -15.79 24.18 0.81
C LYS A 468 -14.70 23.26 0.25
N ALA A 469 -14.19 22.29 1.02
CA ALA A 469 -13.32 21.26 0.48
C ALA A 469 -14.14 20.10 -0.11
N LEU A 470 -14.09 19.94 -1.42
CA LEU A 470 -14.77 18.87 -2.14
C LEU A 470 -13.87 17.63 -2.29
N PRO A 471 -14.46 16.43 -2.37
CA PRO A 471 -13.77 15.27 -2.90
C PRO A 471 -13.22 15.55 -4.30
N VAL A 472 -11.98 15.14 -4.54
CA VAL A 472 -11.24 15.42 -5.79
C VAL A 472 -11.69 14.48 -6.90
N SER A 473 -12.12 13.28 -6.54
CA SER A 473 -12.69 12.33 -7.48
C SER A 473 -13.81 11.51 -6.87
N VAL A 474 -14.69 11.05 -7.76
CA VAL A 474 -15.72 10.05 -7.47
C VAL A 474 -15.34 8.79 -8.22
N ALA A 475 -15.12 7.71 -7.48
CA ALA A 475 -14.93 6.37 -7.99
C ALA A 475 -16.27 5.63 -7.92
N TYR A 476 -16.65 4.98 -9.01
CA TYR A 476 -17.88 4.19 -9.09
C TYR A 476 -17.70 3.00 -10.03
N ASP A 477 -18.58 2.00 -9.93
CA ASP A 477 -18.65 0.91 -10.91
C ASP A 477 -19.19 1.44 -12.24
N GLY A 478 -18.45 1.22 -13.33
CA GLY A 478 -18.76 1.68 -14.69
C GLY A 478 -19.91 0.93 -15.37
N GLY A 479 -20.77 0.24 -14.63
CA GLY A 479 -21.98 -0.39 -15.14
C GLY A 479 -22.92 0.59 -15.84
N THR A 480 -23.80 0.09 -16.71
CA THR A 480 -24.65 0.96 -17.56
C THR A 480 -25.60 1.89 -16.84
N SER A 481 -26.03 1.53 -15.62
CA SER A 481 -26.80 2.40 -14.73
C SER A 481 -26.07 3.69 -14.35
N ASN A 482 -24.73 3.70 -14.43
CA ASN A 482 -23.87 4.79 -13.96
C ASN A 482 -23.22 5.57 -15.12
N SER A 483 -23.59 5.24 -16.37
CA SER A 483 -23.05 5.87 -17.59
C SER A 483 -23.37 7.37 -17.65
N LEU A 484 -24.54 7.79 -17.17
CA LEU A 484 -24.91 9.22 -17.08
C LEU A 484 -24.00 9.96 -16.09
N LEU A 485 -23.66 9.36 -14.94
CA LEU A 485 -22.70 9.98 -14.02
C LEU A 485 -21.32 10.15 -14.67
N ASN A 486 -20.87 9.19 -15.47
CA ASN A 486 -19.62 9.34 -16.22
C ASN A 486 -19.70 10.50 -17.21
N ALA A 487 -20.80 10.59 -17.97
CA ALA A 487 -21.02 11.69 -18.88
C ALA A 487 -21.03 13.05 -18.15
N VAL A 488 -21.71 13.15 -16.99
CA VAL A 488 -21.72 14.35 -16.13
C VAL A 488 -20.30 14.71 -15.68
N LEU A 489 -19.54 13.75 -15.12
CA LEU A 489 -18.19 13.99 -14.61
C LEU A 489 -17.15 14.31 -15.71
N LEU A 490 -17.40 13.86 -16.95
CA LEU A 490 -16.62 14.19 -18.14
C LEU A 490 -17.09 15.46 -18.85
N GLY A 491 -18.07 16.18 -18.29
CA GLY A 491 -18.63 17.39 -18.89
C GLY A 491 -19.23 17.16 -20.28
N LEU A 492 -19.76 15.97 -20.53
CA LEU A 492 -20.45 15.57 -21.75
C LEU A 492 -21.96 15.82 -21.69
N VAL A 493 -22.50 16.08 -20.49
CA VAL A 493 -23.91 16.46 -20.28
C VAL A 493 -24.01 17.98 -20.25
N ASP A 494 -25.04 18.52 -20.89
CA ASP A 494 -25.26 19.95 -20.96
C ASP A 494 -25.55 20.56 -19.59
N GLN A 495 -25.17 21.83 -19.42
CA GLN A 495 -25.27 22.53 -18.14
C GLN A 495 -26.71 22.62 -17.63
N ASP A 496 -27.68 22.75 -18.53
CA ASP A 496 -29.10 22.84 -18.21
C ASP A 496 -29.63 21.50 -17.69
N GLU A 497 -29.26 20.39 -18.33
CA GLU A 497 -29.62 19.03 -17.88
C GLU A 497 -28.95 18.68 -16.54
N MET A 498 -27.71 19.14 -16.32
CA MET A 498 -27.04 18.99 -15.02
C MET A 498 -27.67 19.83 -13.91
N SER A 499 -28.42 20.88 -14.25
CA SER A 499 -28.97 21.83 -13.27
C SER A 499 -30.11 21.25 -12.43
N ASP A 500 -30.71 20.15 -12.89
CA ASP A 500 -31.73 19.42 -12.17
C ASP A 500 -31.16 18.60 -10.99
N TYR A 501 -29.85 18.33 -11.00
CA TYR A 501 -29.21 17.49 -9.98
C TYR A 501 -28.56 18.32 -8.85
N PRO A 502 -28.70 17.88 -7.58
CA PRO A 502 -28.00 18.46 -6.43
C PRO A 502 -26.49 18.50 -6.66
N PHE A 503 -25.80 19.47 -6.06
CA PHE A 503 -24.40 19.83 -6.35
C PHE A 503 -24.12 20.30 -7.79
N PHE A 504 -24.48 19.53 -8.81
CA PHE A 504 -24.16 19.79 -10.22
C PHE A 504 -24.78 21.08 -10.77
N ARG A 505 -25.93 21.51 -10.25
CA ARG A 505 -26.50 22.86 -10.48
C ARG A 505 -25.59 24.05 -10.14
N SER A 506 -24.59 23.81 -9.30
CA SER A 506 -23.61 24.83 -8.87
C SER A 506 -22.24 24.65 -9.51
N VAL A 507 -22.11 23.68 -10.41
CA VAL A 507 -20.87 23.35 -11.10
C VAL A 507 -20.95 23.86 -12.52
N SER A 508 -19.83 24.28 -13.08
CA SER A 508 -19.70 24.68 -14.49
C SER A 508 -18.82 23.68 -15.23
N VAL A 509 -19.13 23.38 -16.49
CA VAL A 509 -18.21 22.63 -17.35
C VAL A 509 -17.08 23.54 -17.82
N ALA A 510 -15.87 23.31 -17.31
CA ALA A 510 -14.68 23.97 -17.82
C ALA A 510 -14.03 23.06 -18.89
N ARG A 511 -13.96 23.53 -20.14
CA ARG A 511 -13.15 22.86 -21.16
C ARG A 511 -11.70 23.31 -20.99
N PRO A 512 -10.78 22.44 -20.54
CA PRO A 512 -9.39 22.84 -20.41
C PRO A 512 -8.89 23.23 -21.80
N ASN A 513 -8.05 24.28 -21.91
CA ASN A 513 -7.50 24.76 -23.19
C ASN A 513 -6.43 23.81 -23.75
N LEU A 514 -6.81 22.54 -23.88
CA LEU A 514 -6.07 21.47 -24.50
C LEU A 514 -6.75 21.27 -25.85
N LYS A 515 -6.07 21.67 -26.94
CA LYS A 515 -6.61 21.80 -28.30
C LYS A 515 -7.41 20.59 -28.84
N MET A 516 -7.39 19.44 -28.17
CA MET A 516 -8.09 18.20 -28.56
C MET A 516 -8.49 17.31 -27.36
N PHE A 517 -8.74 17.89 -26.19
CA PHE A 517 -9.42 17.17 -25.12
C PHE A 517 -10.92 17.47 -25.25
N PRO A 518 -11.73 16.60 -25.88
CA PRO A 518 -13.14 16.90 -26.16
C PRO A 518 -14.01 16.89 -24.89
N LEU A 519 -13.44 16.44 -23.77
CA LEU A 519 -14.14 16.28 -22.50
C LEU A 519 -14.00 17.56 -21.66
N GLY A 520 -15.07 17.90 -20.95
CA GLY A 520 -15.02 18.93 -19.92
C GLY A 520 -14.45 18.40 -18.62
N VAL A 521 -14.03 19.32 -17.75
CA VAL A 521 -13.86 19.05 -16.32
C VAL A 521 -14.87 19.87 -15.55
N LEU A 522 -15.49 19.24 -14.56
CA LEU A 522 -16.43 19.91 -13.68
C LEU A 522 -15.69 20.86 -12.74
N ARG A 523 -16.10 22.13 -12.73
CA ARG A 523 -15.54 23.20 -11.90
C ARG A 523 -16.61 23.75 -10.96
N SER A 524 -16.45 23.53 -9.66
CA SER A 524 -17.34 24.08 -8.63
C SER A 524 -17.23 25.61 -8.51
N LYS A 525 -18.21 26.27 -7.88
CA LYS A 525 -18.12 27.69 -7.49
C LYS A 525 -16.90 28.01 -6.61
N SER A 526 -16.41 27.03 -5.83
CA SER A 526 -15.17 27.15 -5.05
C SER A 526 -13.89 27.06 -5.90
N LYS A 527 -14.02 27.00 -7.24
CA LYS A 527 -12.94 26.83 -8.22
C LYS A 527 -12.16 25.51 -8.07
N GLN A 528 -12.77 24.50 -7.46
CA GLN A 528 -12.19 23.16 -7.37
C GLN A 528 -12.64 22.31 -8.57
N TYR A 529 -11.73 21.50 -9.09
CA TYR A 529 -12.00 20.56 -10.18
C TYR A 529 -12.38 19.19 -9.62
N ILE A 530 -13.37 18.56 -10.22
CA ILE A 530 -13.79 17.19 -9.88
C ILE A 530 -13.67 16.33 -11.13
N SER A 531 -13.06 15.15 -10.98
CA SER A 531 -12.93 14.15 -12.05
C SER A 531 -13.55 12.82 -11.67
N GLY A 532 -14.15 12.12 -12.64
CA GLY A 532 -14.50 10.70 -12.48
C GLY A 532 -13.28 9.80 -12.52
N SER A 533 -13.30 8.71 -11.76
CA SER A 533 -12.29 7.64 -11.85
C SER A 533 -12.97 6.27 -11.78
N ASN A 534 -13.09 5.56 -12.90
CA ASN A 534 -13.77 4.27 -12.94
C ASN A 534 -12.99 3.20 -12.12
N VAL A 535 -13.67 2.49 -11.20
CA VAL A 535 -13.04 1.60 -10.18
C VAL A 535 -12.29 0.42 -10.81
N PHE A 536 -12.65 0.00 -12.04
CA PHE A 536 -11.94 -1.04 -12.77
C PHE A 536 -10.45 -0.73 -13.03
N ALA A 537 -10.05 0.55 -13.04
CA ALA A 537 -8.64 0.94 -13.18
C ALA A 537 -7.81 0.70 -11.91
N GLU A 538 -8.41 0.80 -10.72
CA GLU A 538 -7.72 0.60 -9.43
C GLU A 538 -7.81 -0.85 -8.93
N GLY A 539 -8.93 -1.56 -9.20
CA GLY A 539 -9.16 -2.93 -8.71
C GLY A 539 -8.28 -4.02 -9.35
N GLY A 540 -7.78 -3.78 -10.58
CA GLY A 540 -6.87 -4.71 -11.28
C GLY A 540 -5.40 -4.62 -10.87
N THR A 541 -5.02 -3.64 -10.04
CA THR A 541 -3.61 -3.29 -9.76
C THR A 541 -3.25 -3.24 -8.28
N ALA A 542 -3.91 -4.06 -7.45
CA ALA A 542 -3.46 -4.38 -6.09
C ALA A 542 -2.09 -5.11 -6.12
N GLY A 543 -1.02 -4.37 -6.37
CA GLY A 543 0.36 -4.86 -6.47
C GLY A 543 1.39 -3.90 -7.08
N LEU A 544 1.01 -2.75 -7.65
CA LEU A 544 1.97 -1.87 -8.34
C LEU A 544 2.51 -0.74 -7.45
N GLY A 545 3.67 -0.97 -6.83
CA GLY A 545 4.87 -0.14 -7.01
C GLY A 545 4.94 1.35 -6.63
N VAL A 546 3.86 2.07 -6.31
CA VAL A 546 3.91 3.54 -6.06
C VAL A 546 4.75 3.90 -4.82
N HIS A 547 5.06 2.94 -3.95
CA HIS A 547 5.84 3.18 -2.73
C HIS A 547 7.36 3.36 -2.92
N LYS A 548 7.96 2.94 -4.04
CA LYS A 548 9.44 3.00 -4.19
C LYS A 548 10.00 4.30 -4.76
N GLN A 549 9.20 5.13 -5.44
CA GLN A 549 9.67 6.41 -5.99
C GLN A 549 9.60 7.59 -5.01
N ARG A 550 8.93 7.44 -3.86
CA ARG A 550 8.75 8.53 -2.87
C ARG A 550 9.94 8.81 -1.93
N ARG A 551 11.07 8.09 -2.05
CA ARG A 551 12.23 8.27 -1.17
C ARG A 551 13.32 9.21 -1.70
N ALA A 552 13.18 9.78 -2.90
CA ALA A 552 14.27 10.55 -3.52
C ALA A 552 14.12 12.08 -3.49
N VAL A 553 12.95 12.68 -3.21
CA VAL A 553 12.84 14.16 -3.21
C VAL A 553 11.87 14.65 -2.13
N GLY A 554 12.32 15.67 -1.40
CA GLY A 554 11.69 16.24 -0.22
C GLY A 554 10.32 16.88 -0.45
N GLN A 555 9.57 16.92 0.65
CA GLN A 555 8.23 17.46 0.82
C GLN A 555 8.05 18.89 0.30
N ARG A 556 6.97 19.15 -0.46
CA ARG A 556 6.06 20.31 -0.35
C ARG A 556 4.71 20.02 -1.07
N PRO A 557 3.59 20.65 -0.64
CA PRO A 557 2.23 20.10 -0.75
C PRO A 557 1.44 20.55 -1.98
N SER A 558 0.58 19.65 -2.46
CA SER A 558 -0.05 19.71 -3.77
C SER A 558 -1.32 20.55 -3.96
N ARG A 559 -1.18 21.76 -4.52
CA ARG A 559 -2.15 22.43 -5.43
C ARG A 559 -2.42 21.66 -6.78
N PHE A 560 -2.14 20.36 -6.90
CA PHE A 560 -1.44 19.83 -8.10
C PHE A 560 -2.16 18.75 -8.93
N LEU A 561 -2.44 19.09 -10.19
CA LEU A 561 -1.62 18.55 -11.27
C LEU A 561 -0.93 19.77 -11.90
N GLU A 562 0.37 19.94 -11.67
CA GLU A 562 1.13 20.99 -12.34
C GLU A 562 1.09 20.74 -13.86
N ASP A 563 1.24 21.78 -14.69
CA ASP A 563 1.48 21.63 -16.13
C ASP A 563 2.91 21.10 -16.36
N ASN A 564 3.14 19.89 -15.87
CA ASN A 564 4.39 19.17 -15.92
C ASN A 564 4.16 17.75 -16.46
N TRP A 565 5.23 17.16 -16.97
CA TRP A 565 5.19 15.90 -17.71
C TRP A 565 4.65 14.71 -16.88
N GLU A 566 4.87 14.71 -15.57
CA GLU A 566 4.40 13.64 -14.68
C GLU A 566 2.87 13.62 -14.59
N CYS A 567 2.25 14.80 -14.60
CA CYS A 567 0.81 14.96 -14.56
C CYS A 567 0.14 14.63 -15.91
N ASP A 568 0.78 14.97 -17.02
CA ASP A 568 0.31 14.59 -18.36
C ASP A 568 0.33 13.08 -18.56
N GLY A 569 1.33 12.37 -18.00
CA GLY A 569 1.37 10.91 -17.99
C GLY A 569 0.15 10.27 -17.30
N ILE A 570 -0.32 10.85 -16.20
CA ILE A 570 -1.53 10.40 -15.50
C ILE A 570 -2.78 10.67 -16.33
N ARG A 571 -2.90 11.86 -16.93
CA ARG A 571 -4.03 12.20 -17.81
C ARG A 571 -4.12 11.27 -19.03
N ILE A 572 -2.98 10.95 -19.65
CA ILE A 572 -2.91 10.02 -20.78
C ILE A 572 -3.31 8.60 -20.34
N PHE A 573 -2.88 8.17 -19.16
CA PHE A 573 -3.26 6.87 -18.62
C PHE A 573 -4.77 6.78 -18.34
N MET A 574 -5.36 7.83 -17.76
CA MET A 574 -6.81 7.91 -17.53
C MET A 574 -7.57 7.90 -18.86
N PHE A 575 -7.14 8.71 -19.84
CA PHE A 575 -7.74 8.73 -21.17
C PHE A 575 -7.70 7.36 -21.84
N LEU A 576 -6.55 6.66 -21.80
CA LEU A 576 -6.43 5.31 -22.36
C LEU A 576 -7.32 4.31 -21.63
N GLY A 577 -7.43 4.42 -20.30
CA GLY A 577 -8.33 3.61 -19.48
C GLY A 577 -9.81 3.81 -19.84
N GLU A 578 -10.25 5.05 -19.98
CA GLU A 578 -11.61 5.40 -20.40
C GLU A 578 -11.88 4.94 -21.83
N LEU A 579 -10.91 5.09 -22.74
CA LEU A 579 -11.06 4.66 -24.13
C LEU A 579 -11.23 3.14 -24.22
N ILE A 580 -10.44 2.36 -23.47
CA ILE A 580 -10.59 0.90 -23.35
C ILE A 580 -11.91 0.53 -22.66
N SER A 581 -12.32 1.24 -21.60
CA SER A 581 -13.59 0.98 -20.91
C SER A 581 -14.79 1.25 -21.82
N SER A 582 -14.70 2.28 -22.66
CA SER A 582 -15.78 2.66 -23.58
C SER A 582 -16.09 1.59 -24.61
N THR A 583 -15.12 0.73 -24.96
CA THR A 583 -15.34 -0.37 -25.92
C THR A 583 -16.16 -1.52 -25.34
N TRP A 584 -16.37 -1.53 -24.02
CA TRP A 584 -17.21 -2.49 -23.30
C TRP A 584 -18.60 -1.96 -22.95
N ASN A 585 -18.78 -0.64 -23.00
CA ASN A 585 -20.04 0.01 -22.65
C ASN A 585 -20.97 0.02 -23.86
N CYS A 586 -22.12 -0.67 -23.77
CA CYS A 586 -23.09 -0.69 -24.88
C CYS A 586 -23.94 0.58 -24.99
N GLY A 587 -23.59 1.63 -24.24
CA GLY A 587 -24.12 2.97 -24.48
C GLY A 587 -23.65 3.55 -25.83
N LEU A 588 -22.56 3.03 -26.40
CA LEU A 588 -22.07 3.41 -27.72
C LEU A 588 -22.54 2.41 -28.79
N GLY A 589 -22.90 2.91 -29.98
CA GLY A 589 -23.19 2.07 -31.15
C GLY A 589 -21.97 1.28 -31.67
N PRO A 590 -22.15 0.33 -32.59
CA PRO A 590 -21.08 -0.46 -33.22
C PRO A 590 -19.96 0.37 -33.81
N GLU A 591 -20.30 1.40 -34.58
CA GLU A 591 -19.33 2.28 -35.24
C GLU A 591 -18.42 2.99 -34.20
N ALA A 592 -19.02 3.62 -33.20
CA ALA A 592 -18.29 4.34 -32.14
C ALA A 592 -17.47 3.39 -31.26
N THR A 593 -18.02 2.22 -30.94
CA THR A 593 -17.31 1.15 -30.22
C THR A 593 -16.07 0.70 -30.99
N PHE A 594 -16.22 0.46 -32.29
CA PHE A 594 -15.13 0.04 -33.18
C PHE A 594 -14.05 1.10 -33.30
N ARG A 595 -14.44 2.37 -33.52
CA ARG A 595 -13.51 3.51 -33.59
C ARG A 595 -12.70 3.66 -32.31
N ASN A 596 -13.34 3.57 -31.15
CA ASN A 596 -12.65 3.64 -29.85
C ASN A 596 -11.71 2.44 -29.66
N ALA A 597 -12.14 1.23 -30.04
CA ALA A 597 -11.33 0.02 -29.93
C ALA A 597 -10.05 0.11 -30.77
N MET A 598 -10.17 0.51 -32.04
CA MET A 598 -9.02 0.68 -32.91
C MET A 598 -8.10 1.82 -32.46
N THR A 599 -8.67 2.91 -31.92
CA THR A 599 -7.87 4.03 -31.39
C THR A 599 -7.03 3.59 -30.19
N ALA A 600 -7.60 2.85 -29.23
CA ALA A 600 -6.83 2.30 -28.10
C ALA A 600 -5.77 1.30 -28.56
N TRP A 601 -6.13 0.43 -29.52
CA TRP A 601 -5.21 -0.55 -30.08
C TRP A 601 -3.95 0.13 -30.63
N TYR A 602 -4.11 1.15 -31.47
CA TYR A 602 -2.97 1.87 -32.05
C TYR A 602 -2.18 2.65 -31.00
N LEU A 603 -2.83 3.33 -30.05
CA LEU A 603 -2.12 4.04 -28.98
C LEU A 603 -1.26 3.11 -28.12
N LEU A 604 -1.76 1.93 -27.77
CA LEU A 604 -1.00 0.90 -27.05
C LEU A 604 0.22 0.42 -27.84
N LEU A 605 0.06 0.18 -29.15
CA LEU A 605 1.18 -0.26 -30.00
C LEU A 605 2.22 0.84 -30.22
N ILE A 606 1.77 2.07 -30.46
CA ILE A 606 2.63 3.24 -30.62
C ILE A 606 3.44 3.48 -29.35
N GLN A 607 2.82 3.38 -28.17
CA GLN A 607 3.51 3.52 -26.89
C GLN A 607 4.63 2.48 -26.72
N VAL A 608 4.37 1.21 -27.04
CA VAL A 608 5.41 0.15 -26.99
C VAL A 608 6.53 0.43 -27.98
N SER A 609 6.17 0.83 -29.21
CA SER A 609 7.12 1.15 -30.27
C SER A 609 8.06 2.28 -29.83
N GLU A 610 7.49 3.38 -29.31
CA GLU A 610 8.26 4.52 -28.83
C GLU A 610 9.10 4.19 -27.61
N ALA A 611 8.57 3.43 -26.65
CA ALA A 611 9.35 3.02 -25.48
C ALA A 611 10.57 2.17 -25.91
N LYS A 612 10.40 1.24 -26.86
CA LYS A 612 11.50 0.46 -27.43
C LYS A 612 12.51 1.34 -28.15
N ARG A 613 12.04 2.31 -28.95
CA ARG A 613 12.89 3.23 -29.70
C ARG A 613 13.72 4.13 -28.78
N ILE A 614 13.09 4.71 -27.75
CA ILE A 614 13.73 5.70 -26.86
C ILE A 614 14.62 5.02 -25.82
N HIS A 615 14.19 3.89 -25.25
CA HIS A 615 14.85 3.28 -24.10
C HIS A 615 15.61 1.99 -24.41
N GLY A 616 15.64 1.55 -25.67
CA GLY A 616 16.36 0.36 -26.10
C GLY A 616 15.97 -0.86 -25.27
N GLN A 617 16.94 -1.54 -24.65
CA GLN A 617 16.68 -2.73 -23.82
C GLN A 617 15.94 -2.42 -22.50
N GLY A 618 16.01 -1.18 -21.99
CA GLY A 618 15.37 -0.74 -20.75
C GLY A 618 13.87 -0.40 -20.88
N TRP A 619 13.28 -0.54 -22.07
CA TRP A 619 11.91 -0.10 -22.35
C TRP A 619 10.85 -0.74 -21.45
N ARG A 620 11.07 -1.98 -20.99
CA ARG A 620 10.14 -2.72 -20.12
C ARG A 620 9.92 -2.04 -18.76
N GLU A 621 10.89 -1.25 -18.29
CA GLU A 621 10.81 -0.50 -17.03
C GLU A 621 10.14 0.88 -17.22
N ARG A 622 10.00 1.32 -18.47
CA ARG A 622 9.52 2.66 -18.87
C ARG A 622 8.20 2.62 -19.64
N ALA A 623 7.64 1.44 -19.86
CA ALA A 623 6.34 1.22 -20.50
C ALA A 623 5.35 0.56 -19.54
N LEU A 624 4.08 0.46 -19.95
CA LEU A 624 3.14 -0.40 -19.24
C LEU A 624 3.66 -1.85 -19.22
N PRO A 625 3.39 -2.63 -18.15
CA PRO A 625 3.80 -4.03 -18.12
C PRO A 625 3.30 -4.77 -19.36
N SER A 626 4.16 -5.55 -20.01
CA SER A 626 3.81 -6.24 -21.27
C SER A 626 2.54 -7.09 -21.16
N GLN A 627 2.26 -7.64 -19.96
CA GLN A 627 1.03 -8.37 -19.69
C GLN A 627 -0.21 -7.46 -19.70
N THR A 628 -0.10 -6.26 -19.13
CA THR A 628 -1.17 -5.25 -19.15
C THR A 628 -1.45 -4.84 -20.59
N ILE A 629 -0.42 -4.49 -21.35
CA ILE A 629 -0.55 -4.11 -22.77
C ILE A 629 -1.23 -5.23 -23.55
N ARG A 630 -0.77 -6.47 -23.38
CA ARG A 630 -1.38 -7.64 -24.02
C ARG A 630 -2.85 -7.78 -23.66
N ASN A 631 -3.20 -7.72 -22.37
CA ASN A 631 -4.58 -7.82 -21.91
C ASN A 631 -5.45 -6.70 -22.50
N CYS A 632 -4.98 -5.45 -22.52
CA CYS A 632 -5.70 -4.32 -23.10
C CYS A 632 -5.89 -4.47 -24.60
N LEU A 633 -4.85 -4.93 -25.33
CA LEU A 633 -4.95 -5.24 -26.76
C LEU A 633 -5.99 -6.33 -27.01
N HIS A 634 -5.99 -7.42 -26.23
CA HIS A 634 -7.02 -8.47 -26.35
C HIS A 634 -8.42 -7.90 -26.19
N VAL A 635 -8.60 -7.10 -25.13
CA VAL A 635 -9.86 -6.45 -24.80
C VAL A 635 -10.34 -5.66 -26.03
N VAL A 636 -9.57 -4.68 -26.51
CA VAL A 636 -10.04 -3.87 -27.64
C VAL A 636 -10.17 -4.65 -28.96
N ALA A 637 -9.38 -5.69 -29.21
CA ALA A 637 -9.57 -6.57 -30.37
C ALA A 637 -10.89 -7.34 -30.33
N HIS A 638 -11.28 -7.87 -29.16
CA HIS A 638 -12.58 -8.53 -29.00
C HIS A 638 -13.73 -7.57 -29.26
N ALA A 639 -13.64 -6.34 -28.77
CA ALA A 639 -14.65 -5.32 -29.04
C ALA A 639 -14.75 -4.98 -30.53
N ALA A 640 -13.62 -4.84 -31.22
CA ALA A 640 -13.58 -4.60 -32.66
C ALA A 640 -14.22 -5.75 -33.46
N LEU A 641 -13.87 -7.01 -33.14
CA LEU A 641 -14.46 -8.20 -33.77
C LEU A 641 -15.97 -8.29 -33.51
N ALA A 642 -16.42 -7.96 -32.30
CA ALA A 642 -17.85 -7.95 -31.97
C ALA A 642 -18.63 -6.91 -32.78
N CYS A 643 -18.01 -5.79 -33.17
CA CYS A 643 -18.64 -4.80 -34.04
C CYS A 643 -18.75 -5.30 -35.49
N ILE A 644 -17.72 -5.99 -36.01
CA ILE A 644 -17.69 -6.52 -37.38
C ILE A 644 -18.64 -7.71 -37.55
N TYR A 645 -18.69 -8.61 -36.56
CA TYR A 645 -19.44 -9.86 -36.65
C TYR A 645 -20.77 -9.83 -35.86
N ASN A 646 -21.31 -8.63 -35.58
CA ASN A 646 -22.59 -8.51 -34.90
C ASN A 646 -23.71 -9.13 -35.77
N CYS A 647 -24.50 -10.05 -35.22
CA CYS A 647 -25.57 -10.67 -35.99
C CYS A 647 -26.68 -9.64 -36.26
N SER A 648 -26.98 -9.38 -37.53
CA SER A 648 -28.10 -8.54 -37.96
C SER A 648 -29.41 -9.19 -37.53
N GLY A 649 -29.91 -8.81 -36.36
CA GLY A 649 -31.08 -9.43 -35.71
C GLY A 649 -30.93 -9.58 -34.19
N THR A 650 -29.70 -9.52 -33.67
CA THR A 650 -29.46 -9.44 -32.22
C THR A 650 -29.35 -7.98 -31.79
N PRO A 651 -30.12 -7.54 -30.76
CA PRO A 651 -30.00 -6.20 -30.21
C PRO A 651 -28.57 -5.93 -29.77
N TRP A 652 -28.08 -4.71 -30.05
CA TRP A 652 -26.77 -4.24 -29.61
C TRP A 652 -26.78 -4.02 -28.10
N SER A 653 -26.67 -5.12 -27.36
CA SER A 653 -26.95 -5.20 -25.92
C SER A 653 -25.73 -5.65 -25.12
N LEU A 654 -25.68 -5.23 -23.86
CA LEU A 654 -24.62 -5.61 -22.92
C LEU A 654 -24.48 -7.11 -22.74
N ARG A 655 -25.55 -7.88 -22.94
CA ARG A 655 -25.54 -9.30 -22.61
C ARG A 655 -24.57 -10.13 -23.45
N GLY A 656 -24.25 -9.68 -24.67
CA GLY A 656 -23.20 -10.27 -25.51
C GLY A 656 -21.79 -9.72 -25.25
N ARG A 657 -21.61 -8.73 -24.35
CA ARG A 657 -20.33 -8.00 -24.19
C ARG A 657 -19.88 -7.78 -22.74
N GLN A 658 -20.78 -7.76 -21.76
CA GLN A 658 -20.50 -7.89 -20.34
C GLN A 658 -20.08 -9.34 -20.03
N GLU A 659 -18.97 -9.74 -20.60
CA GLU A 659 -18.18 -10.77 -19.98
C GLU A 659 -17.45 -10.07 -18.84
N ARG A 660 -17.69 -10.46 -17.58
CA ARG A 660 -16.82 -9.99 -16.51
C ARG A 660 -15.41 -10.40 -16.93
N PRO A 661 -14.42 -9.50 -17.08
CA PRO A 661 -13.08 -9.92 -17.51
C PRO A 661 -12.45 -10.94 -16.54
N ALA A 662 -12.94 -10.95 -15.30
CA ALA A 662 -12.67 -11.97 -14.30
C ALA A 662 -13.28 -13.35 -14.64
N GLU A 663 -14.44 -13.41 -15.28
CA GLU A 663 -15.14 -14.63 -15.73
C GLU A 663 -14.57 -15.19 -17.03
N ILE A 664 -14.14 -14.35 -17.99
CA ILE A 664 -13.36 -14.85 -19.15
C ILE A 664 -12.10 -15.58 -18.67
N LYS A 665 -11.51 -15.09 -17.59
CA LYS A 665 -10.35 -15.71 -16.93
C LYS A 665 -10.74 -16.80 -15.94
N ALA A 666 -11.98 -16.88 -15.48
CA ALA A 666 -12.38 -17.81 -14.42
C ALA A 666 -12.16 -19.29 -14.78
N PRO A 667 -12.40 -19.73 -16.04
CA PRO A 667 -12.06 -21.09 -16.47
C PRO A 667 -10.56 -21.39 -16.46
N TRP A 668 -9.70 -20.37 -16.52
CA TRP A 668 -8.28 -20.54 -16.79
C TRP A 668 -7.40 -19.99 -15.65
N ARG A 669 -6.66 -20.88 -15.00
CA ARG A 669 -5.60 -20.46 -14.06
C ARG A 669 -4.33 -20.09 -14.83
N GLY A 670 -3.76 -18.90 -14.60
CA GLY A 670 -2.47 -18.48 -15.18
C GLY A 670 -2.56 -17.40 -16.26
N ASN A 671 -1.69 -17.47 -17.28
CA ASN A 671 -1.67 -16.55 -18.43
C ASN A 671 -2.45 -17.18 -19.60
N PRO A 672 -3.74 -16.84 -19.81
CA PRO A 672 -4.50 -17.39 -20.92
C PRO A 672 -3.89 -17.00 -22.27
N SER A 673 -3.88 -17.95 -23.22
CA SER A 673 -3.51 -17.69 -24.63
C SER A 673 -4.63 -16.94 -25.37
N ILE A 674 -4.36 -16.46 -26.59
CA ILE A 674 -5.39 -15.90 -27.49
C ILE A 674 -6.54 -16.90 -27.68
N ALA A 675 -6.21 -18.17 -27.95
CA ALA A 675 -7.20 -19.23 -28.11
C ALA A 675 -8.06 -19.42 -26.85
N ASN A 676 -7.44 -19.42 -25.66
CA ASN A 676 -8.17 -19.57 -24.40
C ASN A 676 -9.13 -18.40 -24.15
N ALA A 677 -8.75 -17.18 -24.52
CA ALA A 677 -9.62 -16.03 -24.43
C ALA A 677 -10.83 -16.19 -25.37
N ILE A 678 -10.61 -16.58 -26.63
CA ILE A 678 -11.67 -16.83 -27.61
C ILE A 678 -12.64 -17.92 -27.12
N TYR A 679 -12.12 -19.05 -26.63
CA TYR A 679 -12.96 -20.14 -26.11
C TYR A 679 -13.72 -19.75 -24.85
N SER A 680 -13.11 -18.98 -23.94
CA SER A 680 -13.80 -18.47 -22.75
C SER A 680 -14.91 -17.49 -23.08
N THR A 681 -14.65 -16.58 -24.01
CA THR A 681 -15.64 -15.63 -24.50
C THR A 681 -16.83 -16.38 -25.09
N GLN A 682 -16.56 -17.36 -25.96
CA GLN A 682 -17.62 -18.22 -26.49
C GLN A 682 -18.37 -19.01 -25.40
N LEU A 683 -17.65 -19.53 -24.39
CA LEU A 683 -18.28 -20.24 -23.27
C LEU A 683 -19.19 -19.33 -22.43
N GLU A 684 -18.77 -18.11 -22.12
CA GLU A 684 -19.59 -17.14 -21.39
C GLU A 684 -20.75 -16.64 -22.24
N HIS A 685 -20.57 -16.45 -23.56
CA HIS A 685 -21.68 -16.20 -24.49
C HIS A 685 -22.73 -17.30 -24.45
N LEU A 686 -22.32 -18.57 -24.45
CA LEU A 686 -23.24 -19.70 -24.38
C LEU A 686 -23.95 -19.80 -23.03
N LYS A 687 -23.24 -19.55 -21.92
CA LYS A 687 -23.84 -19.48 -20.57
C LYS A 687 -24.86 -18.36 -20.48
N ASN A 688 -24.48 -17.17 -20.95
CA ASN A 688 -25.37 -16.02 -20.97
C ASN A 688 -26.59 -16.32 -21.83
N LEU A 689 -26.41 -16.86 -23.05
CA LEU A 689 -27.51 -17.26 -23.95
C LEU A 689 -28.48 -18.23 -23.27
N ARG A 690 -27.96 -19.24 -22.55
CA ARG A 690 -28.74 -20.22 -21.77
C ARG A 690 -29.58 -19.55 -20.68
N ASP A 691 -29.05 -18.52 -20.02
CA ASP A 691 -29.74 -17.81 -18.94
C ASP A 691 -30.59 -16.61 -19.43
N SER A 692 -30.90 -16.56 -20.74
CA SER A 692 -31.67 -15.47 -21.39
C SER A 692 -33.00 -15.13 -20.80
N SER A 693 -33.74 -16.13 -20.36
CA SER A 693 -35.11 -15.98 -19.89
C SER A 693 -35.21 -15.30 -18.53
N LYS A 694 -34.10 -15.17 -17.78
CA LYS A 694 -34.11 -14.74 -16.37
C LYS A 694 -34.00 -13.24 -16.16
N PHE A 695 -33.67 -12.46 -17.19
CA PHE A 695 -33.44 -11.02 -17.04
C PHE A 695 -34.09 -10.24 -18.20
N GLN A 696 -35.04 -9.37 -17.87
CA GLN A 696 -35.65 -8.41 -18.81
C GLN A 696 -34.83 -7.11 -18.79
N TYR A 697 -34.22 -6.76 -19.92
CA TYR A 697 -33.49 -5.50 -20.10
C TYR A 697 -34.21 -4.61 -21.12
N PRO A 698 -34.04 -3.28 -21.06
CA PRO A 698 -34.58 -2.38 -22.07
C PRO A 698 -34.02 -2.76 -23.44
N ALA A 699 -34.89 -3.05 -24.40
CA ALA A 699 -34.49 -3.35 -25.76
C ALA A 699 -33.86 -2.09 -26.37
N VAL A 700 -32.55 -2.11 -26.63
CA VAL A 700 -31.90 -1.13 -27.50
C VAL A 700 -32.28 -1.49 -28.93
N ALA A 701 -32.51 -0.49 -29.78
CA ALA A 701 -32.79 -0.69 -31.20
C ALA A 701 -31.74 -1.64 -31.83
N PRO A 702 -32.14 -2.52 -32.75
CA PRO A 702 -31.18 -3.37 -33.47
C PRO A 702 -30.11 -2.49 -34.12
N ALA A 703 -28.85 -2.80 -33.87
CA ALA A 703 -27.73 -2.13 -34.55
C ALA A 703 -27.12 -3.09 -35.57
N PHE A 704 -26.77 -2.55 -36.73
CA PHE A 704 -26.13 -3.31 -37.80
C PHE A 704 -24.65 -3.54 -37.47
N ALA A 705 -24.09 -4.65 -37.96
CA ALA A 705 -22.65 -4.84 -37.93
C ALA A 705 -21.95 -3.71 -38.70
N VAL A 706 -20.73 -3.39 -38.29
CA VAL A 706 -19.85 -2.50 -39.06
C VAL A 706 -19.36 -3.29 -40.27
N ASP A 707 -19.66 -2.82 -41.47
CA ASP A 707 -19.22 -3.47 -42.71
C ASP A 707 -17.68 -3.54 -42.78
N LEU A 708 -17.10 -4.53 -43.46
CA LEU A 708 -15.63 -4.67 -43.51
C LEU A 708 -14.95 -3.48 -44.20
N LEU A 709 -15.58 -2.87 -45.21
CA LEU A 709 -15.06 -1.68 -45.87
C LEU A 709 -15.12 -0.47 -44.92
N GLU A 710 -16.24 -0.30 -44.23
CA GLU A 710 -16.43 0.74 -43.22
C GLU A 710 -15.45 0.56 -42.04
N ALA A 711 -15.28 -0.67 -41.56
CA ALA A 711 -14.32 -1.02 -40.51
C ALA A 711 -12.89 -0.68 -40.93
N SER A 712 -12.52 -0.94 -42.19
CA SER A 712 -11.21 -0.54 -42.73
C SER A 712 -11.04 0.98 -42.72
N GLU A 713 -12.07 1.74 -43.13
CA GLU A 713 -12.04 3.19 -43.11
C GLU A 713 -11.92 3.75 -41.68
N LEU A 714 -12.76 3.27 -40.76
CA LEU A 714 -12.75 3.63 -39.35
C LEU A 714 -11.43 3.29 -38.68
N ALA A 715 -10.83 2.14 -39.01
CA ALA A 715 -9.50 1.77 -38.53
C ALA A 715 -8.42 2.72 -39.08
N GLY A 716 -8.52 3.14 -40.34
CA GLY A 716 -7.65 4.16 -40.93
C GLY A 716 -7.79 5.52 -40.24
N GLN A 717 -9.02 5.95 -39.94
CA GLN A 717 -9.30 7.17 -39.18
C GLN A 717 -8.75 7.08 -37.75
N ALA A 718 -8.96 5.96 -37.06
CA ALA A 718 -8.44 5.69 -35.73
C ALA A 718 -6.90 5.69 -35.68
N LEU A 719 -6.23 5.12 -36.69
CA LEU A 719 -4.78 5.17 -36.81
C LEU A 719 -4.28 6.60 -36.98
N ARG A 720 -4.89 7.38 -37.89
CA ARG A 720 -4.57 8.81 -38.06
C ARG A 720 -4.75 9.58 -36.76
N GLY A 721 -5.85 9.35 -36.04
CA GLY A 721 -6.12 9.94 -34.73
C GLY A 721 -5.07 9.58 -33.69
N ALA A 722 -4.71 8.30 -33.58
CA ALA A 722 -3.70 7.82 -32.64
C ALA A 722 -2.30 8.36 -32.95
N CYS A 723 -1.89 8.38 -34.22
CA CYS A 723 -0.62 8.95 -34.67
C CYS A 723 -0.56 10.46 -34.42
N PHE A 724 -1.63 11.18 -34.71
CA PHE A 724 -1.72 12.61 -34.48
C PHE A 724 -1.65 12.94 -32.99
N LEU A 725 -2.39 12.21 -32.17
CA LEU A 725 -2.38 12.35 -30.72
C LEU A 725 -0.97 12.07 -30.15
N GLN A 726 -0.30 11.01 -30.61
CA GLN A 726 1.08 10.74 -30.24
C GLN A 726 2.04 11.86 -30.68
N SER A 727 1.85 12.41 -31.89
CA SER A 727 2.71 13.46 -32.44
C SER A 727 2.63 14.74 -31.59
N MET A 728 1.43 15.11 -31.13
CA MET A 728 1.24 16.23 -30.22
C MET A 728 1.91 16.01 -28.86
N TRP A 729 1.86 14.78 -28.34
CA TRP A 729 2.45 14.45 -27.05
C TRP A 729 3.97 14.33 -27.11
N SER A 730 4.52 14.06 -28.29
CA SER A 730 5.95 13.96 -28.53
C SER A 730 6.55 15.36 -28.77
N LYS A 731 6.61 16.21 -27.74
CA LYS A 731 7.20 17.58 -27.78
C LYS A 731 8.65 17.65 -28.31
N ALA A 732 9.33 16.51 -28.47
CA ALA A 732 10.71 16.41 -28.96
C ALA A 732 10.84 16.09 -30.46
N ARG A 733 9.75 16.04 -31.23
CA ARG A 733 9.83 15.78 -32.68
C ARG A 733 9.98 17.10 -33.43
N ASP A 734 11.19 17.32 -33.93
CA ASP A 734 11.46 18.28 -35.00
C ASP A 734 10.45 18.04 -36.15
N THR A 735 9.83 19.12 -36.61
CA THR A 735 8.75 19.14 -37.62
C THR A 735 9.19 18.63 -39.00
N SER A 736 10.47 18.28 -39.18
CA SER A 736 11.09 17.84 -40.44
C SER A 736 10.90 16.34 -40.78
N LEU A 737 10.31 15.53 -39.90
CA LEU A 737 10.30 14.05 -40.00
C LEU A 737 9.11 13.42 -40.75
N GLY A 738 8.58 14.08 -41.78
CA GLY A 738 7.64 13.46 -42.74
C GLY A 738 8.19 12.16 -43.36
N TYR A 739 9.52 12.02 -43.45
CA TYR A 739 10.23 10.85 -43.98
C TYR A 739 10.12 9.58 -43.11
N LEU A 740 9.86 9.69 -41.80
CA LEU A 740 9.73 8.53 -40.92
C LEU A 740 8.44 7.73 -41.18
N TRP A 741 7.43 8.40 -41.73
CA TRP A 741 6.16 7.81 -42.14
C TRP A 741 6.36 6.75 -43.23
N ASP A 742 7.15 7.08 -44.26
CA ASP A 742 7.45 6.17 -45.37
C ASP A 742 8.36 5.02 -44.92
N LEU A 743 9.29 5.27 -43.99
CA LEU A 743 10.22 4.26 -43.49
C LEU A 743 9.55 3.19 -42.60
N ILE A 744 8.61 3.61 -41.73
CA ILE A 744 7.88 2.69 -40.85
C ILE A 744 6.94 1.80 -41.68
N MET A 745 6.22 2.38 -42.64
CA MET A 745 5.34 1.62 -43.54
C MET A 745 6.12 0.66 -44.46
N ALA A 746 7.32 1.04 -44.92
CA ALA A 746 8.19 0.15 -45.69
C ALA A 746 8.81 -1.00 -44.86
N SER A 747 9.01 -0.79 -43.55
CA SER A 747 9.66 -1.77 -42.66
C SER A 747 8.72 -2.88 -42.16
N TRP A 748 7.41 -2.60 -42.02
CA TRP A 748 6.42 -3.55 -41.52
C TRP A 748 6.06 -4.66 -42.52
N GLY A 749 6.52 -4.57 -43.78
CA GLY A 749 6.35 -5.62 -44.80
C GLY A 749 7.41 -6.72 -44.82
N LYS A 750 8.48 -6.65 -44.00
CA LYS A 750 9.59 -7.64 -44.05
C LYS A 750 9.58 -8.57 -42.84
N LYS A 751 9.43 -9.88 -43.07
CA LYS A 751 9.63 -10.95 -42.06
C LYS A 751 11.05 -10.86 -41.50
N GLN A 752 11.22 -10.38 -40.27
CA GLN A 752 12.48 -10.50 -39.55
C GLN A 752 12.58 -11.86 -38.86
N GLU A 753 13.72 -12.52 -39.02
CA GLU A 753 14.09 -13.71 -38.24
C GLU A 753 14.22 -13.34 -36.75
N LEU A 754 13.70 -14.21 -35.87
CA LEU A 754 13.73 -14.00 -34.43
C LEU A 754 15.17 -14.04 -33.92
N SER A 755 15.62 -12.98 -33.24
CA SER A 755 16.90 -13.00 -32.51
C SER A 755 16.95 -14.19 -31.51
N THR A 756 18.14 -14.74 -31.30
CA THR A 756 18.41 -15.82 -30.34
C THR A 756 17.89 -15.51 -28.94
N TRP A 757 17.90 -14.25 -28.54
CA TRP A 757 17.34 -13.79 -27.28
C TRP A 757 15.80 -13.92 -27.22
N ASN A 758 15.09 -13.56 -28.31
CA ASN A 758 13.64 -13.70 -28.39
C ASN A 758 13.22 -15.17 -28.35
N ALA A 759 14.01 -16.06 -28.95
CA ALA A 759 13.80 -17.50 -28.87
C ALA A 759 13.92 -17.98 -27.41
N VAL A 760 14.99 -17.62 -26.70
CA VAL A 760 15.18 -18.02 -25.28
C VAL A 760 14.08 -17.46 -24.35
N GLU A 761 13.64 -16.22 -24.55
CA GLU A 761 12.54 -15.64 -23.76
C GLU A 761 11.19 -16.28 -24.07
N HIS A 762 10.94 -16.67 -25.32
CA HIS A 762 9.76 -17.43 -25.72
C HIS A 762 9.75 -18.81 -25.04
N GLU A 763 10.87 -19.51 -25.06
CA GLU A 763 11.05 -20.80 -24.37
C GLU A 763 10.79 -20.68 -22.86
N LEU A 764 11.33 -19.64 -22.23
CA LEU A 764 11.10 -19.37 -20.81
C LEU A 764 9.62 -19.06 -20.50
N ALA A 765 8.92 -18.37 -21.40
CA ALA A 765 7.50 -18.07 -21.24
C ALA A 765 6.64 -19.35 -21.29
N LEU A 766 6.91 -20.24 -22.25
CA LEU A 766 6.22 -21.53 -22.39
C LEU A 766 6.44 -22.42 -21.15
N ALA A 767 7.69 -22.51 -20.68
CA ALA A 767 8.02 -23.31 -19.50
C ALA A 767 7.33 -22.77 -18.23
N ARG A 768 7.29 -21.43 -18.06
CA ARG A 768 6.56 -20.79 -16.95
C ARG A 768 5.06 -21.10 -16.99
N GLN A 769 4.45 -21.06 -18.17
CA GLN A 769 3.02 -21.34 -18.38
C GLN A 769 2.66 -22.78 -17.99
N ALA A 770 3.43 -23.77 -18.46
CA ALA A 770 3.24 -25.18 -18.09
C ALA A 770 3.38 -25.39 -16.57
N SER A 771 4.35 -24.73 -15.96
CA SER A 771 4.63 -24.86 -14.54
C SER A 771 3.57 -24.25 -13.60
N ALA A 772 2.60 -23.53 -14.15
CA ALA A 772 1.49 -22.91 -13.43
C ALA A 772 0.20 -23.75 -13.45
N LEU A 773 0.12 -24.78 -14.30
CA LEU A 773 -1.05 -25.65 -14.45
C LEU A 773 -1.15 -26.72 -13.35
N ASP A 774 -0.07 -26.95 -12.61
CA ASP A 774 0.03 -28.03 -11.63
C ASP A 774 -0.43 -27.59 -10.24
N GLY A 775 -1.59 -28.10 -9.83
CA GLY A 775 -2.32 -27.72 -8.62
C GLY A 775 -1.68 -28.23 -7.35
N GLY A 776 -0.90 -27.36 -6.69
CA GLY A 776 -0.51 -27.37 -5.27
C GLY A 776 -0.90 -28.58 -4.40
N GLN A 777 -0.15 -29.68 -4.53
CA GLN A 777 -0.01 -30.70 -3.49
C GLN A 777 1.36 -30.55 -2.82
N ARG A 778 1.37 -30.47 -1.48
CA ARG A 778 2.55 -30.19 -0.64
C ARG A 778 3.38 -31.45 -0.38
N GLN A 779 4.12 -31.91 -1.37
CA GLN A 779 5.28 -32.77 -1.14
C GLN A 779 6.53 -32.17 -1.80
N SER A 780 7.71 -32.46 -1.23
CA SER A 780 8.98 -32.20 -1.91
C SER A 780 8.94 -32.93 -3.25
N ARG A 781 9.02 -32.22 -4.39
CA ARG A 781 9.01 -32.84 -5.72
C ARG A 781 10.12 -33.89 -5.87
N ILE A 782 11.26 -33.69 -5.21
CA ILE A 782 12.33 -34.69 -5.09
C ILE A 782 11.82 -35.96 -4.42
N ALA A 783 11.05 -35.85 -3.34
CA ALA A 783 10.48 -36.99 -2.64
C ALA A 783 9.43 -37.71 -3.50
N ALA A 784 8.51 -36.97 -4.13
CA ALA A 784 7.51 -37.54 -5.03
C ALA A 784 8.17 -38.25 -6.23
N TRP A 785 9.12 -37.59 -6.87
CA TRP A 785 9.93 -38.18 -7.95
C TRP A 785 10.67 -39.44 -7.51
N THR A 786 11.39 -39.36 -6.39
CA THR A 786 12.20 -40.47 -5.87
C THR A 786 11.32 -41.65 -5.47
N SER A 787 10.19 -41.38 -4.81
CA SER A 787 9.20 -42.40 -4.44
C SER A 787 8.67 -43.10 -5.68
N ARG A 788 8.23 -42.33 -6.68
CA ARG A 788 7.69 -42.87 -7.93
C ARG A 788 8.72 -43.67 -8.71
N GLN A 789 9.95 -43.18 -8.84
CA GLN A 789 11.03 -43.90 -9.52
C GLN A 789 11.47 -45.16 -8.79
N ASN A 790 11.53 -45.13 -7.45
CA ASN A 790 11.83 -46.33 -6.64
C ASN A 790 10.71 -47.38 -6.74
N ALA A 791 9.45 -46.95 -6.83
CA ALA A 791 8.33 -47.85 -7.04
C ALA A 791 8.37 -48.50 -8.43
N MET A 792 8.77 -47.74 -9.47
CA MET A 792 8.82 -48.25 -10.84
C MET A 792 9.99 -49.19 -11.13
N HIS A 793 11.16 -48.92 -10.57
CA HIS A 793 12.41 -49.64 -10.88
C HIS A 793 12.91 -50.53 -9.73
N GLY A 794 12.18 -50.56 -8.60
CA GLY A 794 12.64 -51.19 -7.36
C GLY A 794 13.74 -50.40 -6.66
N LYS A 795 14.16 -50.85 -5.47
CA LYS A 795 15.44 -50.42 -4.88
C LYS A 795 16.54 -51.05 -5.73
N ALA A 796 17.40 -50.23 -6.33
CA ALA A 796 18.47 -50.66 -7.23
C ALA A 796 19.13 -51.96 -6.73
N SER A 797 18.87 -53.08 -7.40
CA SER A 797 19.65 -54.29 -7.19
C SER A 797 21.01 -54.09 -7.85
N ALA A 798 22.05 -54.75 -7.34
CA ALA A 798 23.45 -54.50 -7.67
C ALA A 798 23.87 -54.91 -9.12
N SER A 799 22.94 -55.10 -10.05
CA SER A 799 23.26 -55.27 -11.47
C SER A 799 23.77 -53.94 -12.04
N ASP A 800 24.84 -53.98 -12.84
CA ASP A 800 25.43 -52.81 -13.46
C ASP A 800 24.35 -52.04 -14.27
N PRO A 801 24.04 -50.78 -13.93
CA PRO A 801 23.08 -49.95 -14.67
C PRO A 801 23.39 -49.85 -16.17
N SER A 802 24.64 -50.12 -16.56
CA SER A 802 25.08 -50.10 -17.95
C SER A 802 24.48 -51.23 -18.81
N GLU A 803 23.95 -52.32 -18.22
CA GLU A 803 23.38 -53.44 -18.97
C GLU A 803 21.86 -53.31 -19.21
N LEU A 804 21.18 -52.46 -18.44
CA LEU A 804 19.74 -52.27 -18.53
C LEU A 804 19.37 -51.37 -19.73
N LEU A 805 18.45 -51.84 -20.57
CA LEU A 805 17.97 -51.09 -21.75
C LEU A 805 16.88 -50.07 -21.43
N VAL A 806 16.19 -50.24 -20.31
CA VAL A 806 15.22 -49.30 -19.74
C VAL A 806 15.64 -49.03 -18.30
N THR A 807 15.98 -47.79 -17.99
CA THR A 807 16.62 -47.40 -16.73
C THR A 807 15.88 -46.27 -16.04
N ARG A 808 16.19 -46.08 -14.76
CA ARG A 808 15.75 -44.91 -13.99
C ARG A 808 16.38 -43.63 -14.55
N VAL A 809 15.55 -42.59 -14.72
CA VAL A 809 16.04 -41.26 -15.09
C VAL A 809 16.74 -40.62 -13.89
N THR A 810 18.06 -40.50 -13.95
CA THR A 810 18.87 -39.84 -12.89
C THR A 810 19.05 -38.36 -13.18
N HIS A 811 19.18 -38.00 -14.45
CA HIS A 811 19.41 -36.64 -14.94
C HIS A 811 18.53 -36.37 -16.15
N PHE A 812 18.15 -35.11 -16.36
CA PHE A 812 17.59 -34.64 -17.62
C PHE A 812 18.66 -33.91 -18.41
N LYS A 813 19.06 -34.51 -19.53
CA LYS A 813 20.04 -33.97 -20.47
C LYS A 813 19.40 -32.84 -21.29
N SER A 814 20.23 -31.92 -21.77
CA SER A 814 19.79 -30.84 -22.69
C SER A 814 19.96 -31.29 -24.14
N HIS A 815 19.53 -30.49 -25.11
CA HIS A 815 19.77 -30.75 -26.54
C HIS A 815 21.24 -31.07 -26.90
N SER A 816 22.24 -30.68 -26.10
CA SER A 816 23.65 -31.00 -26.36
C SER A 816 23.96 -32.48 -26.23
N GLU A 817 23.17 -33.24 -25.46
CA GLU A 817 23.35 -34.67 -25.26
C GLU A 817 22.07 -35.43 -25.64
N SER A 818 22.21 -36.56 -26.32
CA SER A 818 21.05 -37.37 -26.68
C SER A 818 20.57 -38.18 -25.48
N GLN A 819 19.28 -38.06 -25.17
CA GLN A 819 18.57 -38.85 -24.16
C GLN A 819 17.22 -39.24 -24.74
N LEU A 820 16.78 -40.45 -24.44
CA LEU A 820 15.49 -40.94 -24.92
C LEU A 820 14.64 -41.30 -23.70
N LEU A 821 13.46 -40.69 -23.61
CA LEU A 821 12.61 -40.76 -22.43
C LEU A 821 11.26 -41.38 -22.77
N LEU A 822 10.80 -42.28 -21.89
CA LEU A 822 9.39 -42.69 -21.83
C LEU A 822 8.65 -41.73 -20.93
N PHE A 823 7.51 -41.22 -21.38
CA PHE A 823 6.65 -40.38 -20.57
C PHE A 823 5.17 -40.75 -20.71
N LEU A 824 4.39 -40.39 -19.71
CA LEU A 824 2.94 -40.57 -19.68
C LEU A 824 2.26 -39.32 -20.26
N ARG A 825 1.51 -39.50 -21.35
CA ARG A 825 0.65 -38.45 -21.93
C ARG A 825 -0.55 -38.15 -21.03
N ALA A 826 -1.24 -37.06 -21.34
CA ALA A 826 -2.46 -36.65 -20.63
C ALA A 826 -3.62 -37.66 -20.77
N ASP A 827 -3.62 -38.47 -21.84
CA ASP A 827 -4.57 -39.56 -22.08
C ASP A 827 -4.12 -40.90 -21.46
N GLU A 828 -3.13 -40.86 -20.57
CA GLU A 828 -2.51 -42.03 -19.92
C GLU A 828 -1.79 -43.01 -20.86
N THR A 829 -1.58 -42.67 -22.12
CA THR A 829 -0.75 -43.47 -23.02
C THR A 829 0.73 -43.19 -22.81
N VAL A 830 1.58 -44.21 -22.98
CA VAL A 830 3.03 -44.04 -22.90
C VAL A 830 3.56 -43.65 -24.27
N SER A 831 4.44 -42.67 -24.32
CA SER A 831 5.12 -42.27 -25.55
C SER A 831 6.60 -42.05 -25.37
N LEU A 832 7.31 -42.10 -26.49
CA LEU A 832 8.76 -41.94 -26.59
C LEU A 832 9.08 -40.49 -26.99
N CYS A 833 10.05 -39.87 -26.34
CA CYS A 833 10.40 -38.48 -26.63
C CYS A 833 11.90 -38.20 -26.48
N LEU A 834 12.35 -37.10 -27.11
CA LEU A 834 13.69 -36.53 -26.92
C LEU A 834 13.57 -35.22 -26.11
N PRO A 835 14.33 -35.03 -25.02
CA PRO A 835 14.39 -33.76 -24.34
C PRO A 835 15.13 -32.74 -25.19
N LEU A 836 14.46 -31.61 -25.42
CA LEU A 836 15.02 -30.43 -26.08
C LEU A 836 15.69 -29.52 -25.05
N THR A 837 15.03 -29.30 -23.90
CA THR A 837 15.49 -28.32 -22.91
C THR A 837 15.01 -28.69 -21.51
N SER A 838 15.92 -28.71 -20.54
CA SER A 838 15.60 -28.89 -19.11
C SER A 838 15.61 -27.54 -18.39
N PHE A 839 14.64 -27.33 -17.50
CA PHE A 839 14.51 -26.08 -16.76
C PHE A 839 14.71 -26.29 -15.26
N ARG A 840 15.59 -25.50 -14.64
CA ARG A 840 15.83 -25.56 -13.18
C ARG A 840 14.68 -24.92 -12.40
N GLY A 841 14.33 -25.47 -11.25
CA GLY A 841 13.42 -24.80 -10.30
C GLY A 841 14.15 -23.75 -9.46
N ALA A 842 13.68 -22.50 -9.43
CA ALA A 842 14.18 -21.48 -8.49
C ALA A 842 13.13 -21.15 -7.43
N VAL A 843 13.50 -21.27 -6.15
CA VAL A 843 12.63 -20.92 -5.02
C VAL A 843 12.69 -19.41 -4.81
N LEU A 844 11.61 -18.67 -5.11
CA LEU A 844 11.51 -17.26 -4.71
C LEU A 844 10.98 -17.16 -3.29
N ALA A 845 11.83 -16.68 -2.38
CA ALA A 845 11.44 -16.33 -1.02
C ALA A 845 10.73 -14.96 -1.00
N GLY A 846 9.42 -14.94 -1.21
CA GLY A 846 8.60 -13.76 -0.97
C GLY A 846 8.25 -13.62 0.52
N LYS A 847 8.54 -12.47 1.14
CA LYS A 847 8.03 -12.14 2.49
C LYS A 847 6.50 -12.06 2.44
N GLY A 848 5.82 -13.10 2.93
CA GLY A 848 4.37 -13.08 3.18
C GLY A 848 3.46 -13.75 2.14
N ASN A 849 4.00 -14.40 1.11
CA ASN A 849 3.23 -15.24 0.18
C ASN A 849 3.72 -16.69 0.25
N PRO A 850 2.86 -17.72 0.07
CA PRO A 850 3.32 -19.10 -0.05
C PRO A 850 4.39 -19.18 -1.15
N ARG A 851 5.51 -19.84 -0.84
CA ARG A 851 6.70 -19.90 -1.70
C ARG A 851 6.30 -20.25 -3.13
N ARG A 852 6.62 -19.37 -4.08
CA ARG A 852 6.42 -19.62 -5.51
C ARG A 852 7.76 -20.09 -6.09
N LEU A 853 7.79 -21.31 -6.63
CA LEU A 853 8.89 -21.79 -7.45
C LEU A 853 8.70 -21.25 -8.87
N GLN A 854 9.56 -20.33 -9.31
CA GLN A 854 9.55 -19.85 -10.70
C GLN A 854 10.51 -20.72 -11.53
N VAL A 855 10.12 -21.05 -12.76
CA VAL A 855 11.01 -21.73 -13.71
C VAL A 855 12.18 -20.79 -14.03
N ALA A 856 13.40 -21.24 -13.78
CA ALA A 856 14.63 -20.50 -14.04
C ALA A 856 15.11 -20.69 -15.50
N ARG A 857 16.29 -20.14 -15.81
CA ARG A 857 16.95 -20.25 -17.12
C ARG A 857 17.04 -21.71 -17.60
N PRO A 858 16.87 -21.98 -18.91
CA PRO A 858 17.14 -23.29 -19.47
C PRO A 858 18.58 -23.70 -19.16
N SER A 859 18.78 -24.98 -18.81
CA SER A 859 20.11 -25.52 -18.57
C SER A 859 20.68 -26.10 -19.85
N ALA A 860 21.88 -25.65 -20.21
CA ALA A 860 22.67 -26.26 -21.27
C ALA A 860 23.33 -27.56 -20.77
N ALA A 861 23.58 -27.70 -19.46
CA ALA A 861 24.15 -28.90 -18.87
C ALA A 861 23.06 -29.88 -18.39
N PRO A 862 23.35 -31.20 -18.35
CA PRO A 862 22.50 -32.17 -17.67
C PRO A 862 22.19 -31.74 -16.24
N LEU A 863 20.92 -31.85 -15.85
CA LEU A 863 20.49 -31.51 -14.49
C LEU A 863 20.02 -32.76 -13.75
N PRO A 864 20.41 -32.97 -12.48
CA PRO A 864 19.82 -34.01 -11.65
C PRO A 864 18.30 -33.87 -11.62
N ALA A 865 17.58 -34.99 -11.74
CA ALA A 865 16.13 -34.98 -11.87
C ALA A 865 15.42 -34.20 -10.74
N GLY A 866 16.00 -34.18 -9.54
CA GLY A 866 15.51 -33.41 -8.39
C GLY A 866 15.57 -31.88 -8.53
N LEU A 867 16.44 -31.35 -9.41
CA LEU A 867 16.59 -29.92 -9.64
C LEU A 867 15.78 -29.40 -10.83
N VAL A 868 15.21 -30.32 -11.62
CA VAL A 868 14.45 -30.00 -12.83
C VAL A 868 12.99 -29.81 -12.47
N LYS A 869 12.42 -28.67 -12.89
CA LYS A 869 11.00 -28.35 -12.66
C LYS A 869 10.14 -28.82 -13.82
N ALA A 870 10.65 -28.66 -15.04
CA ALA A 870 9.96 -29.02 -16.27
C ALA A 870 10.99 -29.38 -17.34
N VAL A 871 10.59 -30.21 -18.29
CA VAL A 871 11.41 -30.61 -19.44
C VAL A 871 10.58 -30.42 -20.71
N ARG A 872 11.13 -29.65 -21.65
CA ARG A 872 10.56 -29.56 -22.99
C ARG A 872 11.03 -30.75 -23.79
N VAL A 873 10.10 -31.50 -24.36
CA VAL A 873 10.40 -32.68 -25.16
C VAL A 873 9.74 -32.59 -26.53
N VAL A 874 10.36 -33.19 -27.54
CA VAL A 874 9.71 -33.49 -28.82
C VAL A 874 9.33 -34.96 -28.83
N GLU A 875 8.07 -35.22 -29.16
CA GLU A 875 7.54 -36.56 -29.27
C GLU A 875 8.05 -37.24 -30.53
N LEU A 876 8.49 -38.49 -30.39
CA LEU A 876 8.96 -39.29 -31.50
C LEU A 876 7.81 -40.05 -32.15
N VAL A 877 7.75 -40.00 -33.47
CA VAL A 877 6.79 -40.79 -34.27
C VAL A 877 7.51 -42.01 -34.83
N GLU A 878 6.89 -43.17 -34.72
CA GLU A 878 7.41 -44.40 -35.30
C GLU A 878 7.39 -44.31 -36.83
N SER A 879 8.56 -44.46 -37.45
CA SER A 879 8.70 -44.50 -38.91
C SER A 879 8.85 -45.94 -39.41
N SER A 880 9.37 -46.85 -38.58
CA SER A 880 9.43 -48.29 -38.82
C SER A 880 9.55 -49.03 -37.49
N LYS A 881 9.44 -50.37 -37.51
CA LYS A 881 9.49 -51.22 -36.30
C LYS A 881 10.67 -50.96 -35.38
N THR A 882 11.79 -50.43 -35.89
CA THR A 882 13.01 -50.16 -35.12
C THR A 882 13.46 -48.71 -35.22
N THR A 883 12.69 -47.85 -35.87
CA THR A 883 13.10 -46.47 -36.17
C THR A 883 12.02 -45.45 -35.80
N TRP A 884 12.43 -44.47 -35.02
CA TRP A 884 11.63 -43.33 -34.58
C TRP A 884 12.21 -42.03 -35.14
N VAL A 885 11.34 -41.06 -35.36
CA VAL A 885 11.71 -39.79 -35.99
C VAL A 885 11.11 -38.61 -35.24
N ALA A 886 11.93 -37.59 -35.01
CA ALA A 886 11.52 -36.26 -34.56
C ALA A 886 11.89 -35.22 -35.63
N THR A 887 10.93 -34.39 -35.99
CA THR A 887 11.05 -33.24 -36.89
C THR A 887 10.47 -32.00 -36.22
N GLY A 888 10.61 -30.83 -36.84
CA GLY A 888 9.93 -29.60 -36.37
C GLY A 888 8.39 -29.66 -36.42
N LEU A 889 7.82 -30.69 -37.06
CA LEU A 889 6.35 -30.90 -37.14
C LEU A 889 5.83 -31.82 -36.04
N ASN A 890 6.72 -32.52 -35.32
CA ASN A 890 6.31 -33.42 -34.26
C ASN A 890 5.75 -32.63 -33.06
N PRO A 891 4.80 -33.20 -32.29
CA PRO A 891 4.30 -32.56 -31.09
C PRO A 891 5.43 -32.24 -30.11
N VAL A 892 5.44 -31.00 -29.63
CA VAL A 892 6.38 -30.55 -28.60
C VAL A 892 5.59 -30.31 -27.32
N SER A 893 5.97 -31.02 -26.27
CA SER A 893 5.28 -31.01 -24.99
C SER A 893 6.18 -30.49 -23.88
N MET A 894 5.59 -29.83 -22.89
CA MET A 894 6.27 -29.46 -21.67
C MET A 894 5.84 -30.44 -20.58
N LEU A 895 6.76 -31.28 -20.12
CA LEU A 895 6.48 -32.32 -19.14
C LEU A 895 6.84 -31.84 -17.74
N ASP A 896 6.00 -32.15 -16.75
CA ASP A 896 6.46 -32.22 -15.37
C ASP A 896 7.39 -33.44 -15.25
N THR A 897 8.46 -33.30 -14.48
CA THR A 897 9.43 -34.38 -14.31
C THR A 897 8.75 -35.66 -13.84
N THR A 898 7.71 -35.57 -13.01
CA THR A 898 6.97 -36.73 -12.49
C THR A 898 6.22 -37.54 -13.55
N SER A 899 5.95 -36.98 -14.74
CA SER A 899 5.35 -37.70 -15.87
C SER A 899 6.34 -38.54 -16.66
N VAL A 900 7.64 -38.39 -16.40
CA VAL A 900 8.69 -39.17 -17.06
C VAL A 900 8.89 -40.49 -16.32
N LEU A 901 8.78 -41.60 -17.04
CA LEU A 901 8.72 -42.95 -16.48
C LEU A 901 10.12 -43.59 -16.42
N ALA A 902 10.86 -43.56 -17.53
CA ALA A 902 12.16 -44.21 -17.68
C ALA A 902 13.01 -43.59 -18.79
N GLU A 903 14.31 -43.86 -18.77
CA GLU A 903 15.26 -43.60 -19.87
C GLU A 903 15.47 -44.88 -20.67
N VAL A 904 15.40 -44.78 -22.01
CA VAL A 904 15.58 -45.91 -22.92
C VAL A 904 16.92 -45.78 -23.63
N ARG A 905 17.67 -46.86 -23.75
CA ARG A 905 18.94 -46.84 -24.47
C ARG A 905 18.72 -46.98 -25.97
N ALA A 906 19.12 -45.96 -26.73
CA ALA A 906 19.11 -46.03 -28.18
C ALA A 906 20.32 -46.79 -28.73
N LYS A 907 20.14 -47.53 -29.83
CA LYS A 907 21.24 -48.14 -30.60
C LYS A 907 21.99 -47.08 -31.39
N GLU A 908 21.25 -46.16 -32.00
CA GLU A 908 21.81 -45.09 -32.83
C GLU A 908 20.89 -43.85 -32.77
N ILE A 909 21.48 -42.66 -32.64
CA ILE A 909 20.76 -41.39 -32.74
C ILE A 909 21.47 -40.53 -33.78
N THR A 910 20.87 -40.37 -34.95
CA THR A 910 21.40 -39.60 -36.06
C THR A 910 20.66 -38.27 -36.15
N ARG A 911 21.37 -37.14 -36.09
CA ARG A 911 20.78 -35.80 -36.21
C ARG A 911 21.16 -35.16 -37.53
N ASN A 912 20.18 -34.69 -38.29
CA ASN A 912 20.39 -33.78 -39.42
C ASN A 912 19.70 -32.43 -39.13
N SER A 913 19.83 -31.47 -40.04
CA SER A 913 19.31 -30.10 -39.84
C SER A 913 17.79 -30.00 -39.70
N SER A 914 17.02 -31.00 -40.15
CA SER A 914 15.55 -30.98 -40.18
C SER A 914 14.88 -32.11 -39.40
N ARG A 915 15.66 -33.11 -38.95
CA ARG A 915 15.19 -34.41 -38.49
C ARG A 915 16.22 -35.08 -37.58
N THR A 916 15.73 -35.64 -36.48
CA THR A 916 16.47 -36.61 -35.66
C THR A 916 15.88 -37.99 -35.86
N THR A 917 16.72 -38.97 -36.20
CA THR A 917 16.35 -40.38 -36.36
C THR A 917 16.93 -41.18 -35.21
N VAL A 918 16.09 -41.94 -34.52
CA VAL A 918 16.45 -42.78 -33.39
C VAL A 918 16.21 -44.23 -33.79
N LYS A 919 17.24 -45.07 -33.74
CA LYS A 919 17.10 -46.52 -33.93
C LYS A 919 17.21 -47.24 -32.59
N LEU A 920 16.26 -48.13 -32.32
CA LEU A 920 16.29 -49.01 -31.15
C LEU A 920 16.72 -50.42 -31.55
N SER A 921 17.45 -51.10 -30.67
CA SER A 921 17.73 -52.53 -30.85
C SER A 921 16.47 -53.35 -30.58
N LYS A 922 16.43 -54.60 -31.04
CA LYS A 922 15.28 -55.48 -30.83
C LYS A 922 15.06 -55.73 -29.33
N GLU A 923 16.14 -55.89 -28.59
CA GLU A 923 16.16 -56.10 -27.14
C GLU A 923 15.61 -54.87 -26.40
N ALA A 924 15.92 -53.66 -26.88
CA ALA A 924 15.40 -52.43 -26.27
C ALA A 924 13.89 -52.29 -26.48
N LEU A 925 13.37 -52.76 -27.62
CA LEU A 925 11.94 -52.79 -27.91
C LEU A 925 11.21 -53.82 -27.07
N GLU A 926 11.77 -55.01 -26.91
CA GLU A 926 11.23 -56.05 -26.04
C GLU A 926 11.21 -55.57 -24.58
N ALA A 927 12.31 -54.96 -24.10
CA ALA A 927 12.39 -54.38 -22.76
C ALA A 927 11.40 -53.22 -22.55
N MET A 928 11.22 -52.35 -23.55
CA MET A 928 10.25 -51.26 -23.52
C MET A 928 8.81 -51.78 -23.52
N ALA A 929 8.48 -52.77 -24.35
CA ALA A 929 7.17 -53.40 -24.39
C ALA A 929 6.84 -54.11 -23.07
N ASP A 930 7.82 -54.80 -22.48
CA ASP A 930 7.68 -55.45 -21.17
C ASP A 930 7.46 -54.43 -20.05
N PHE A 931 8.20 -53.31 -20.05
CA PHE A 931 8.00 -52.22 -19.10
C PHE A 931 6.60 -51.61 -19.21
N ILE A 932 6.13 -51.35 -20.45
CA ILE A 932 4.81 -50.79 -20.71
C ILE A 932 3.70 -51.77 -20.29
N LYS A 933 3.87 -53.06 -20.61
CA LYS A 933 2.91 -54.13 -20.27
C LYS A 933 2.76 -54.32 -18.77
N LYS A 934 3.86 -54.24 -18.01
CA LYS A 934 3.84 -54.30 -16.54
C LYS A 934 3.19 -53.07 -15.90
N ALA A 935 3.15 -51.95 -16.62
CA ALA A 935 2.56 -50.68 -16.17
C ALA A 935 2.93 -50.28 -14.72
N PRO A 936 4.21 -50.34 -14.32
CA PRO A 936 4.60 -50.20 -12.91
C PRO A 936 4.24 -48.81 -12.32
N TRP A 937 4.01 -47.81 -13.16
CA TRP A 937 3.54 -46.49 -12.73
C TRP A 937 2.08 -46.49 -12.22
N LYS A 938 1.25 -47.44 -12.67
CA LYS A 938 -0.12 -47.62 -12.16
C LYS A 938 -0.11 -48.26 -10.78
N GLU A 939 0.77 -49.25 -10.57
CA GLU A 939 0.98 -49.86 -9.26
C GLU A 939 1.55 -48.85 -8.25
N ALA A 940 2.50 -48.01 -8.69
CA ALA A 940 3.05 -46.93 -7.88
C ALA A 940 1.98 -45.91 -7.46
N ALA A 941 1.09 -45.51 -8.37
CA ALA A 941 -0.01 -44.60 -8.07
C ALA A 941 -0.99 -45.21 -7.05
N ALA A 942 -1.34 -46.50 -7.21
CA ALA A 942 -2.20 -47.21 -6.26
C ALA A 942 -1.53 -47.39 -4.88
N ALA A 943 -0.20 -47.55 -4.84
CA ALA A 943 0.55 -47.60 -3.59
C ALA A 943 0.59 -46.25 -2.88
N GLU A 944 0.77 -45.13 -3.60
CA GLU A 944 0.72 -43.78 -3.03
C GLU A 944 -0.67 -43.45 -2.46
N GLU A 945 -1.74 -43.85 -3.16
CA GLU A 945 -3.11 -43.69 -2.67
C GLU A 945 -3.35 -44.49 -1.39
N LYS A 946 -2.91 -45.76 -1.32
CA LYS A 946 -2.99 -46.57 -0.09
C LYS A 946 -2.17 -45.99 1.06
N VAL A 947 -0.95 -45.49 0.81
CA VAL A 947 -0.09 -44.88 1.83
C VAL A 947 -0.69 -43.58 2.36
N ALA A 948 -1.37 -42.79 1.51
CA ALA A 948 -2.06 -41.57 1.93
C ALA A 948 -3.21 -41.86 2.92
N TRP A 949 -3.93 -42.98 2.76
CA TRP A 949 -4.99 -43.40 3.70
C TRP A 949 -4.44 -44.01 4.99
N VAL A 950 -3.34 -44.76 4.93
CA VAL A 950 -2.73 -45.40 6.11
C VAL A 950 -1.96 -44.41 7.00
N HIS A 951 -1.36 -43.36 6.43
CA HIS A 951 -0.61 -42.34 7.21
C HIS A 951 -1.50 -41.41 8.06
N VAL A 952 -2.79 -41.29 7.78
CA VAL A 952 -3.71 -40.53 8.63
C VAL A 952 -4.14 -41.33 9.87
N GLY A 953 -4.11 -42.67 9.80
CA GLY A 953 -4.52 -43.57 10.89
C GLY A 953 -3.37 -44.07 11.79
N MET A 954 -2.23 -44.48 11.23
CA MET A 954 -1.15 -45.15 12.01
C MET A 954 -0.08 -44.20 12.58
N PHE A 955 0.02 -42.95 12.09
CA PHE A 955 1.08 -42.03 12.48
C PHE A 955 0.97 -41.54 13.94
N TRP A 956 -0.24 -41.50 14.51
CA TRP A 956 -0.43 -41.15 15.92
C TRP A 956 -0.10 -42.29 16.90
N GLN A 957 -0.09 -43.54 16.45
CA GLN A 957 0.13 -44.69 17.33
C GLN A 957 1.61 -45.12 17.40
N SER A 958 2.39 -44.91 16.33
CA SER A 958 3.82 -45.27 16.29
C SER A 958 4.75 -44.23 16.92
N VAL A 959 4.41 -42.93 16.85
CA VAL A 959 5.26 -41.85 17.40
C VAL A 959 5.09 -41.70 18.92
N ALA A 960 3.95 -42.11 19.49
CA ALA A 960 3.71 -42.10 20.93
C ALA A 960 4.49 -43.21 21.69
N LEU A 961 4.87 -44.30 21.02
CA LEU A 961 5.51 -45.46 21.66
C LEU A 961 7.04 -45.47 21.59
N GLN A 962 7.68 -44.66 20.74
CA GLN A 962 9.15 -44.63 20.61
C GLN A 962 9.84 -43.39 21.21
N LEU A 963 9.09 -42.43 21.77
CA LEU A 963 9.66 -41.20 22.35
C LEU A 963 9.59 -41.09 23.88
N VAL A 964 9.14 -42.14 24.59
CA VAL A 964 9.05 -42.15 26.06
C VAL A 964 10.35 -42.57 26.76
N ALA A 965 11.41 -42.91 26.03
CA ALA A 965 12.74 -43.15 26.61
C ALA A 965 13.78 -42.14 26.08
N THR A 966 13.55 -40.85 26.31
CA THR A 966 14.60 -39.84 26.14
C THR A 966 14.99 -39.34 27.54
N PRO A 967 16.25 -39.54 28.01
CA PRO A 967 16.69 -38.98 29.28
C PRO A 967 16.57 -37.45 29.22
N ALA A 968 15.63 -36.90 29.98
CA ALA A 968 15.51 -35.47 30.20
C ALA A 968 16.75 -34.99 30.96
N GLY A 969 17.65 -34.23 30.32
CA GLY A 969 18.71 -33.55 31.07
C GLY A 969 19.97 -33.09 30.35
N LEU A 970 20.23 -33.45 29.09
CA LEU A 970 21.45 -32.97 28.41
C LEU A 970 21.19 -31.70 27.60
N ALA A 971 21.55 -30.57 28.21
CA ALA A 971 21.66 -29.28 27.53
C ALA A 971 22.53 -29.43 26.28
N ILE A 972 21.93 -29.19 25.11
CA ILE A 972 22.60 -29.27 23.80
C ILE A 972 23.66 -28.15 23.76
N SER A 973 24.91 -28.46 24.14
CA SER A 973 26.04 -27.54 23.99
C SER A 973 26.29 -27.22 22.50
N LYS A 974 26.68 -25.98 22.21
CA LYS A 974 26.67 -25.37 20.89
C LYS A 974 27.76 -25.98 19.98
N LEU A 975 27.40 -26.43 18.78
CA LEU A 975 28.36 -26.50 17.66
C LEU A 975 28.77 -25.05 17.35
N PRO A 976 30.07 -24.68 17.40
CA PRO A 976 30.49 -23.30 17.19
C PRO A 976 29.99 -22.77 15.83
N GLY A 977 29.10 -21.79 15.86
CA GLY A 977 28.65 -21.05 14.68
C GLY A 977 27.55 -21.68 13.80
N LEU A 978 27.12 -22.93 14.04
CA LEU A 978 26.02 -23.56 13.29
C LEU A 978 24.74 -23.69 14.11
N THR A 979 23.66 -23.11 13.59
CA THR A 979 22.31 -23.16 14.16
C THR A 979 21.39 -23.99 13.26
N ALA A 980 20.33 -24.58 13.84
CA ALA A 980 19.31 -25.30 13.06
C ALA A 980 18.71 -24.45 11.92
N LYS A 981 18.68 -23.12 12.05
CA LYS A 981 18.21 -22.20 10.99
C LYS A 981 19.15 -22.14 9.78
N GLN A 982 20.45 -22.32 9.99
CA GLN A 982 21.46 -22.39 8.92
C GLN A 982 21.48 -23.75 8.22
N LEU A 983 20.80 -24.76 8.78
CA LEU A 983 20.78 -26.13 8.28
C LEU A 983 19.39 -26.53 7.72
N THR A 984 18.58 -25.56 7.31
CA THR A 984 17.34 -25.82 6.55
C THR A 984 17.68 -26.31 5.13
N PRO A 985 16.78 -26.97 4.38
CA PRO A 985 17.11 -27.51 3.05
C PRO A 985 17.71 -26.46 2.08
N ALA A 986 17.31 -25.20 2.19
CA ALA A 986 17.84 -24.12 1.35
C ALA A 986 19.18 -23.56 1.84
N ALA A 987 19.37 -23.44 3.16
CA ALA A 987 20.61 -22.91 3.73
C ALA A 987 21.72 -23.97 3.86
N GLY A 988 21.30 -25.24 4.05
CA GLY A 988 22.16 -26.41 4.23
C GLY A 988 23.10 -26.65 3.05
N VAL A 989 22.65 -26.36 1.82
CA VAL A 989 23.48 -26.43 0.60
C VAL A 989 24.82 -25.69 0.75
N LYS A 990 24.85 -24.57 1.49
CA LYS A 990 26.08 -23.82 1.79
C LYS A 990 26.78 -24.36 3.02
N HIS A 991 26.04 -24.61 4.09
CA HIS A 991 26.61 -24.84 5.42
C HIS A 991 27.06 -26.28 5.67
N ILE A 992 26.39 -27.28 5.09
CA ILE A 992 26.74 -28.70 5.25
C ILE A 992 28.09 -29.03 4.59
N PRO A 993 28.36 -28.65 3.32
CA PRO A 993 29.67 -28.92 2.72
C PRO A 993 30.80 -28.20 3.46
N LEU A 994 30.56 -26.98 3.97
CA LEU A 994 31.56 -26.25 4.75
C LEU A 994 31.89 -26.96 6.06
N PHE A 995 30.89 -27.47 6.77
CA PHE A 995 31.10 -28.27 7.97
C PHE A 995 31.91 -29.54 7.67
N LEU A 996 31.50 -30.31 6.64
CA LEU A 996 32.15 -31.58 6.29
C LEU A 996 33.59 -31.38 5.81
N ARG A 997 33.91 -30.28 5.13
CA ARG A 997 35.30 -29.95 4.74
C ARG A 997 36.19 -29.66 5.95
N GLY A 998 35.65 -29.10 7.02
CA GLY A 998 36.38 -28.88 8.27
C GLY A 998 36.52 -30.13 9.14
N LEU A 999 35.71 -31.16 8.89
CA LEU A 999 35.63 -32.34 9.75
C LEU A 999 36.94 -33.14 9.85
N PRO A 1000 37.73 -33.38 8.78
CA PRO A 1000 39.02 -34.07 8.89
C PRO A 1000 40.01 -33.40 9.86
N ALA A 1001 40.04 -32.06 9.90
CA ALA A 1001 40.89 -31.31 10.84
C ALA A 1001 40.41 -31.45 12.29
N ILE A 1002 39.11 -31.65 12.52
CA ILE A 1002 38.59 -31.92 13.87
C ILE A 1002 39.01 -33.32 14.36
N TRP A 1003 39.30 -34.24 13.43
CA TRP A 1003 39.69 -35.62 13.69
C TRP A 1003 41.22 -35.83 13.69
N GLU A 1004 42.03 -34.80 13.99
CA GLU A 1004 43.50 -34.85 13.97
C GLU A 1004 44.14 -36.10 14.60
N ALA A 1005 43.57 -36.63 15.69
CA ALA A 1005 44.09 -37.81 16.38
C ALA A 1005 43.89 -39.14 15.62
N THR A 1006 42.93 -39.20 14.69
CA THR A 1006 42.65 -40.39 13.86
C THR A 1006 42.52 -39.95 12.41
N PRO A 1007 43.55 -40.13 11.56
CA PRO A 1007 43.51 -39.67 10.18
C PRO A 1007 42.31 -40.27 9.45
N LEU A 1008 41.38 -39.38 9.10
CA LEU A 1008 40.07 -39.72 8.57
C LEU A 1008 40.12 -40.10 7.10
N LEU A 1009 41.07 -39.50 6.38
CA LEU A 1009 41.26 -39.63 4.95
C LEU A 1009 42.57 -40.38 4.69
N ASP A 1010 42.59 -41.16 3.62
CA ASP A 1010 43.81 -41.76 3.09
C ASP A 1010 44.71 -40.70 2.43
N SER A 1011 45.88 -41.13 1.95
CA SER A 1011 46.88 -40.25 1.30
C SER A 1011 46.37 -39.55 0.05
N GLU A 1012 45.27 -40.01 -0.54
CA GLU A 1012 44.64 -39.43 -1.73
C GLU A 1012 43.50 -38.46 -1.37
N GLY A 1013 43.26 -38.21 -0.08
CA GLY A 1013 42.17 -37.37 0.40
C GLY A 1013 40.79 -38.05 0.27
N SER A 1014 40.76 -39.39 0.24
CA SER A 1014 39.54 -40.18 0.14
C SER A 1014 39.20 -40.86 1.47
N PHE A 1015 37.91 -41.11 1.71
CA PHE A 1015 37.43 -41.85 2.87
C PHE A 1015 37.17 -43.30 2.49
N ARG A 1016 37.80 -44.23 3.20
CA ARG A 1016 37.69 -45.67 2.92
C ARG A 1016 36.47 -46.28 3.62
N ILE A 1017 35.48 -46.71 2.83
CA ILE A 1017 34.40 -47.60 3.28
C ILE A 1017 34.73 -49.06 2.88
N PRO A 1018 34.13 -50.10 3.49
CA PRO A 1018 34.56 -51.50 3.30
C PRO A 1018 34.63 -51.99 1.84
N LYS A 1019 33.91 -51.34 0.92
CA LYS A 1019 33.82 -51.75 -0.49
C LYS A 1019 34.53 -50.83 -1.49
N ARG A 1020 34.93 -49.61 -1.08
CA ARG A 1020 35.50 -48.58 -1.99
C ARG A 1020 36.08 -47.40 -1.22
N SER A 1021 37.00 -46.67 -1.84
CA SER A 1021 37.42 -45.34 -1.37
C SER A 1021 36.60 -44.27 -2.10
N ILE A 1022 36.17 -43.22 -1.39
CA ILE A 1022 35.36 -42.14 -1.95
C ILE A 1022 36.08 -40.81 -1.71
N PRO A 1023 36.35 -40.01 -2.75
CA PRO A 1023 36.96 -38.68 -2.57
C PRO A 1023 36.17 -37.83 -1.58
N TRP A 1024 36.82 -37.27 -0.56
CA TRP A 1024 36.13 -36.46 0.44
C TRP A 1024 35.38 -35.25 -0.11
N PRO A 1025 35.88 -34.54 -1.14
CA PRO A 1025 35.12 -33.47 -1.79
C PRO A 1025 33.77 -33.93 -2.37
N GLU A 1026 33.71 -35.16 -2.88
CA GLU A 1026 32.48 -35.75 -3.41
C GLU A 1026 31.46 -35.96 -2.27
N VAL A 1027 31.90 -36.54 -1.15
CA VAL A 1027 31.07 -36.73 0.06
C VAL A 1027 30.51 -35.38 0.53
N CYS A 1028 31.35 -34.34 0.57
CA CYS A 1028 30.95 -33.01 1.04
C CYS A 1028 29.81 -32.40 0.20
N VAL A 1029 29.86 -32.57 -1.13
CA VAL A 1029 28.85 -32.00 -2.05
C VAL A 1029 27.57 -32.83 -2.05
N ARG A 1030 27.69 -34.17 -2.01
CA ARG A 1030 26.56 -35.12 -2.09
C ARG A 1030 25.79 -35.26 -0.77
N ALA A 1031 26.37 -34.85 0.36
CA ALA A 1031 25.74 -35.01 1.68
C ALA A 1031 24.37 -34.31 1.83
N GLN A 1032 24.18 -33.15 1.19
CA GLN A 1032 22.89 -32.44 1.24
C GLN A 1032 21.79 -33.26 0.55
N ASP A 1033 22.08 -33.87 -0.60
CA ASP A 1033 21.12 -34.69 -1.34
C ASP A 1033 20.70 -35.91 -0.52
N MET A 1034 21.65 -36.58 0.14
CA MET A 1034 21.34 -37.69 1.05
C MET A 1034 20.44 -37.24 2.22
N LEU A 1035 20.73 -36.10 2.84
CA LEU A 1035 19.94 -35.57 3.95
C LEU A 1035 18.53 -35.15 3.51
N ASP A 1036 18.37 -34.61 2.30
CA ASP A 1036 17.07 -34.31 1.70
C ASP A 1036 16.24 -35.57 1.46
N VAL A 1037 16.88 -36.68 1.09
CA VAL A 1037 16.22 -37.99 0.96
C VAL A 1037 15.85 -38.55 2.33
N LYS A 1038 16.79 -38.63 3.29
CA LYS A 1038 16.56 -39.22 4.63
C LYS A 1038 15.55 -38.45 5.48
N LEU A 1039 15.49 -37.13 5.33
CA LEU A 1039 14.64 -36.25 6.14
C LEU A 1039 13.42 -35.74 5.38
N ALA A 1040 13.08 -36.39 4.26
CA ALA A 1040 11.87 -36.08 3.50
C ALA A 1040 10.63 -36.13 4.41
N GLY A 1041 9.73 -35.14 4.24
CA GLY A 1041 8.51 -35.01 5.03
C GLY A 1041 8.63 -34.17 6.30
N LYS A 1042 9.84 -33.90 6.82
CA LYS A 1042 10.03 -33.01 7.98
C LYS A 1042 9.80 -31.55 7.60
N ASN A 1043 9.19 -30.77 8.51
CA ASN A 1043 9.10 -29.33 8.32
C ASN A 1043 10.50 -28.68 8.46
N GLN A 1044 10.67 -27.43 8.01
CA GLN A 1044 12.01 -26.80 7.95
C GLN A 1044 12.72 -26.69 9.30
N SER A 1045 11.96 -26.48 10.39
CA SER A 1045 12.53 -26.39 11.74
C SER A 1045 13.00 -27.77 12.21
N GLU A 1046 12.19 -28.81 12.01
CA GLU A 1046 12.53 -30.19 12.33
C GLU A 1046 13.66 -30.74 11.48
N TYR A 1047 13.66 -30.42 10.18
CA TYR A 1047 14.74 -30.75 9.25
C TYR A 1047 16.06 -30.15 9.76
N GLY A 1048 16.09 -28.84 10.04
CA GLY A 1048 17.31 -28.17 10.51
C GLY A 1048 17.82 -28.71 11.84
N LYS A 1049 16.93 -29.08 12.77
CA LYS A 1049 17.29 -29.75 14.02
C LYS A 1049 17.84 -31.16 13.78
N SER A 1050 17.24 -31.91 12.85
CA SER A 1050 17.67 -33.27 12.52
C SER A 1050 19.03 -33.27 11.84
N VAL A 1051 19.28 -32.36 10.89
CA VAL A 1051 20.59 -32.18 10.26
C VAL A 1051 21.63 -31.80 11.30
N LEU A 1052 21.33 -30.84 12.18
CA LEU A 1052 22.26 -30.44 13.25
C LEU A 1052 22.64 -31.63 14.15
N TRP A 1053 21.67 -32.49 14.48
CA TRP A 1053 21.92 -33.69 15.26
C TRP A 1053 22.79 -34.71 14.52
N VAL A 1054 22.51 -34.96 13.22
CA VAL A 1054 23.36 -35.81 12.38
C VAL A 1054 24.79 -35.29 12.35
N LEU A 1055 25.00 -34.02 12.03
CA LEU A 1055 26.34 -33.42 11.94
C LEU A 1055 27.10 -33.47 13.26
N ARG A 1056 26.41 -33.27 14.39
CA ARG A 1056 27.01 -33.41 15.71
C ARG A 1056 27.46 -34.85 15.99
N SER A 1057 26.68 -35.84 15.56
CA SER A 1057 27.02 -37.25 15.75
C SER A 1057 28.27 -37.72 14.99
N LEU A 1058 28.75 -36.90 14.04
CA LEU A 1058 29.97 -37.12 13.24
C LEU A 1058 31.25 -36.57 13.91
N LEU A 1059 31.12 -35.77 14.97
CA LEU A 1059 32.28 -35.29 15.74
C LEU A 1059 32.94 -36.46 16.48
N PRO A 1060 34.24 -36.37 16.80
CA PRO A 1060 34.98 -37.42 17.52
C PRO A 1060 34.61 -37.49 19.02
N GLU A 1061 33.34 -37.23 19.36
CA GLU A 1061 32.82 -37.28 20.72
C GLU A 1061 32.12 -38.63 20.96
N GLY A 1062 32.65 -39.39 21.93
CA GLY A 1062 32.08 -40.64 22.43
C GLY A 1062 32.36 -41.89 21.59
N ASP A 1063 32.16 -43.05 22.20
CA ASP A 1063 32.41 -44.34 21.57
C ASP A 1063 31.57 -44.53 20.29
N GLY A 1064 32.20 -45.10 19.27
CA GLY A 1064 31.55 -45.40 17.99
C GLY A 1064 31.36 -44.22 17.03
N ALA A 1065 31.96 -43.04 17.31
CA ALA A 1065 31.93 -41.90 16.39
C ALA A 1065 32.40 -42.26 14.98
N LEU A 1066 33.48 -43.06 14.86
CA LEU A 1066 34.02 -43.49 13.56
C LEU A 1066 33.03 -44.38 12.81
N LYS A 1067 32.34 -45.29 13.51
CA LYS A 1067 31.30 -46.14 12.91
C LYS A 1067 30.11 -45.31 12.41
N ARG A 1068 29.69 -44.29 13.17
CA ARG A 1068 28.62 -43.35 12.75
C ARG A 1068 29.04 -42.58 11.50
N LEU A 1069 30.30 -42.14 11.44
CA LEU A 1069 30.83 -41.48 10.25
C LEU A 1069 30.93 -42.41 9.04
N GLN A 1070 31.41 -43.63 9.22
CA GLN A 1070 31.44 -44.65 8.16
C GLN A 1070 30.03 -44.92 7.62
N SER A 1071 29.05 -45.09 8.52
CA SER A 1071 27.64 -45.25 8.14
C SER A 1071 27.12 -44.04 7.37
N PHE A 1072 27.44 -42.82 7.82
CA PHE A 1072 27.04 -41.60 7.13
C PHE A 1072 27.63 -41.52 5.71
N VAL A 1073 28.92 -41.80 5.53
CA VAL A 1073 29.57 -41.80 4.21
C VAL A 1073 28.96 -42.89 3.30
N GLN A 1074 28.67 -44.06 3.86
CA GLN A 1074 27.98 -45.14 3.13
C GLN A 1074 26.55 -44.76 2.73
N ASP A 1075 25.83 -44.02 3.57
CA ASP A 1075 24.52 -43.46 3.23
C ASP A 1075 24.62 -42.39 2.13
N VAL A 1076 25.62 -41.50 2.20
CA VAL A 1076 25.86 -40.49 1.14
C VAL A 1076 26.09 -41.20 -0.19
N ASP A 1077 26.92 -42.23 -0.19
CA ASP A 1077 27.22 -42.96 -1.41
C ASP A 1077 26.01 -43.66 -2.02
N SER A 1078 25.23 -44.35 -1.19
CA SER A 1078 24.10 -45.17 -1.65
C SER A 1078 22.83 -44.39 -1.97
N LEU A 1079 22.60 -43.25 -1.30
CA LEU A 1079 21.34 -42.50 -1.41
C LEU A 1079 21.46 -41.20 -2.20
N ALA A 1080 22.62 -40.53 -2.20
CA ALA A 1080 22.78 -39.30 -2.98
C ALA A 1080 22.97 -39.62 -4.47
N ALA A 1081 22.59 -38.70 -5.34
CA ALA A 1081 22.88 -38.83 -6.77
C ALA A 1081 24.41 -38.93 -7.00
N PRO A 1082 24.90 -39.84 -7.86
CA PRO A 1082 26.33 -39.94 -8.16
C PRO A 1082 26.84 -38.62 -8.75
N MET A 1083 28.03 -38.18 -8.31
CA MET A 1083 28.69 -37.02 -8.90
C MET A 1083 29.22 -37.43 -10.28
N LEU A 1084 28.73 -36.78 -11.34
CA LEU A 1084 29.33 -36.96 -12.66
C LEU A 1084 30.77 -36.42 -12.61
N PRO A 1085 31.75 -37.09 -13.24
CA PRO A 1085 33.09 -36.55 -13.35
C PRO A 1085 33.00 -35.15 -13.95
N LEU A 1086 33.52 -34.16 -13.23
CA LEU A 1086 33.76 -32.84 -13.81
C LEU A 1086 34.92 -33.03 -14.80
N HIS A 1087 34.59 -33.16 -16.08
CA HIS A 1087 35.57 -33.14 -17.17
C HIS A 1087 36.12 -31.74 -17.39
#